data_AF-A0A1H2RX83-F1
#
_entry.id   AF-A0A1H2RX83-F1
#
_cell.length_a   1.000
_cell.length_b   1.000
_cell.length_c   1.000
_cell.angle_alpha   90.00
_cell.angle_beta   90.00
_cell.angle_gamma   90.00
#
_symmetry.space_group_name_H-M   'P 1'
#
loop_
_entity.id
_entity.type
_entity.pdbx_description
1 polymer ?
#
loop_
_entity_poly.entity_id
_entity_poly.type
_entity_poly.pdbx_seq_one_letter_code
_entity_poly.pdbx_strand_id
1 'polypeptide(L)'
;MDVKLTLNIRQPTTDTDATERVAAAVKRKKAANETVAESWTRILAMKNTDTDRERLLAVKSAMETGVIGRHPSDAGKRFSKAEAMRLYTELQERNKSETLRRMVEDTPKNFFLINNEKLLSRLIVRLRNETEVAVDTETTGVDVYTDEIVGLSLTLPSVSIPPLTEKGMHVYIPVMHEDGEQLSRDYVLSELRWFLYSEDIGKVLHNAIFDIAMFRRHGYDLRGVTWDTMVAMHLLNENEPSFRLKDLAPLYLGVESDTFAELFGKTPFNQIPLDIALAYAAKDTDLTWRLYQFQRRHFAELPTVLEYYEKVEVPLLYVIVDLEANGYILDLDFAKEYGEQLNARAKELHAKLIGILAKYHDGDGEINLNSTPQMKAALSKLIGKELPNMDAKKTLKPLAKQYEVIADLLEYRKITKLSGTYIDALPTKQNPTTKRWHSRFNPIGTVTGRFSSGKDEDAADSNQFNVQNQPEDARKMFVAPDGKVLISADFKAQEIRCTAYLSGEPVLIEAFEKGIDPYANMASMYYKRPYHEVNKLPNGEDTPERKAMKVVWLATLYGMSDYSLAEMLGLSKAEATAFKEELFGGMPKLSAWLKTNEEHVAKYGFVWADKQQRKRRLPDGKLKRKEIPYGKWNDPKYDELRKHNAKINRAMRQGTNARVQGSSAVQTKVTMIKAHEECRKREGWALWGTIHDELVFEIPENFTREDIAVIERIMTQSYSWGSVANGTDIAIMRRWGKGVTPEEWFANKTEEAA
;
A
#
# COMPACT_ATOMS: atom_id res chain seq x y z
N MET A 1 -17.92 46.77 -77.48
CA MET A 1 -17.98 48.05 -76.74
C MET A 1 -16.69 48.21 -75.97
N ASP A 2 -16.10 49.39 -76.10
CA ASP A 2 -14.76 49.75 -75.64
C ASP A 2 -14.47 49.41 -74.17
N VAL A 3 -13.24 48.93 -73.96
CA VAL A 3 -12.59 48.91 -72.64
C VAL A 3 -12.24 50.35 -72.28
N LYS A 4 -12.72 50.83 -71.12
CA LYS A 4 -12.13 51.99 -70.43
C LYS A 4 -11.44 51.53 -69.15
N LEU A 5 -10.12 51.42 -69.24
CA LEU A 5 -9.21 51.39 -68.10
C LEU A 5 -9.25 52.75 -67.41
N THR A 6 -9.60 52.77 -66.14
CA THR A 6 -9.43 53.94 -65.26
C THR A 6 -8.45 53.54 -64.17
N LEU A 7 -7.21 54.02 -64.30
CA LEU A 7 -6.16 53.89 -63.29
C LEU A 7 -6.49 54.81 -62.11
N ASN A 8 -6.98 54.23 -61.01
CA ASN A 8 -7.00 54.92 -59.72
C ASN A 8 -5.68 54.67 -59.00
N ILE A 9 -4.80 55.67 -59.08
CA ILE A 9 -3.59 55.79 -58.27
C ILE A 9 -4.03 56.00 -56.82
N ARG A 10 -3.90 54.97 -55.97
CA ARG A 10 -3.96 55.13 -54.52
C ARG A 10 -2.60 55.64 -54.03
N GLN A 11 -2.63 56.83 -53.43
CA GLN A 11 -1.54 57.44 -52.66
C GLN A 11 -1.13 56.57 -51.45
N PRO A 12 0.12 56.70 -50.97
CA PRO A 12 0.78 55.71 -50.14
C PRO A 12 0.14 55.65 -48.75
N THR A 13 -0.52 54.53 -48.44
CA THR A 13 -0.84 54.19 -47.06
C THR A 13 0.45 53.83 -46.34
N THR A 14 0.69 54.58 -45.27
CA THR A 14 1.79 54.45 -44.32
C THR A 14 2.14 53.01 -44.02
N ASP A 15 3.43 52.75 -44.15
CA ASP A 15 4.08 51.47 -44.25
C ASP A 15 4.16 50.70 -42.91
N THR A 16 3.08 50.59 -42.14
CA THR A 16 3.09 49.76 -40.92
C THR A 16 3.29 48.29 -41.28
N ASP A 17 2.75 47.84 -42.41
CA ASP A 17 2.82 46.46 -42.88
C ASP A 17 4.20 46.11 -43.47
N ALA A 18 4.88 46.97 -44.25
CA ALA A 18 6.28 46.66 -44.62
C ALA A 18 7.28 46.97 -43.51
N THR A 19 7.01 47.87 -42.56
CA THR A 19 7.86 47.99 -41.35
C THR A 19 7.74 46.73 -40.48
N GLU A 20 6.56 46.13 -40.34
CA GLU A 20 6.37 44.84 -39.67
C GLU A 20 6.96 43.68 -40.48
N ARG A 21 6.84 43.66 -41.81
CA ARG A 21 7.49 42.62 -42.65
C ARG A 21 9.01 42.77 -42.67
N VAL A 22 9.54 43.99 -42.66
CA VAL A 22 10.99 44.27 -42.55
C VAL A 22 11.49 43.95 -41.15
N ALA A 23 10.76 44.29 -40.09
CA ALA A 23 11.11 43.89 -38.72
C ALA A 23 11.03 42.36 -38.55
N ALA A 24 10.04 41.69 -39.14
CA ALA A 24 9.93 40.24 -39.18
C ALA A 24 11.04 39.60 -40.03
N ALA A 25 11.42 40.21 -41.15
CA ALA A 25 12.53 39.77 -42.00
C ALA A 25 13.90 39.97 -41.32
N VAL A 26 14.10 41.08 -40.61
CA VAL A 26 15.29 41.37 -39.79
C VAL A 26 15.36 40.42 -38.60
N LYS A 27 14.23 40.13 -37.94
CA LYS A 27 14.14 39.16 -36.85
C LYS A 27 14.39 37.73 -37.35
N ARG A 28 13.94 37.37 -38.56
CA ARG A 28 14.26 36.10 -39.25
C ARG A 28 15.74 36.02 -39.65
N LYS A 29 16.33 37.11 -40.16
CA LYS A 29 17.74 37.18 -40.57
C LYS A 29 18.69 37.14 -39.36
N LYS A 30 18.35 37.81 -38.26
CA LYS A 30 19.07 37.75 -36.98
C LYS A 30 18.93 36.38 -36.31
N ALA A 31 17.79 35.71 -36.46
CA ALA A 31 17.57 34.34 -35.99
C ALA A 31 18.32 33.28 -36.83
N ALA A 32 18.62 33.56 -38.10
CA ALA A 32 19.42 32.68 -38.96
C ALA A 32 20.94 32.77 -38.68
N ASN A 33 21.40 33.89 -38.10
CA ASN A 33 22.79 34.14 -37.72
C ASN A 33 23.09 33.90 -36.23
N GLU A 34 22.11 33.43 -35.45
CA GLU A 34 22.29 33.11 -34.02
C GLU A 34 23.18 31.87 -33.89
N THR A 35 24.29 31.99 -33.16
CA THR A 35 25.17 30.84 -32.87
C THR A 35 24.46 29.84 -31.94
N VAL A 36 24.93 28.60 -31.90
CA VAL A 36 24.38 27.57 -31.00
C VAL A 36 24.56 27.98 -29.52
N ALA A 37 25.67 28.64 -29.18
CA ALA A 37 25.93 29.15 -27.83
C ALA A 37 24.94 30.27 -27.42
N GLU A 38 24.65 31.20 -28.32
CA GLU A 38 23.64 32.24 -28.10
C GLU A 38 22.23 31.64 -27.98
N SER A 39 21.93 30.62 -28.81
CA SER A 39 20.67 29.89 -28.76
C SER A 39 20.45 29.22 -27.40
N TRP A 40 21.48 28.60 -26.81
CA TRP A 40 21.41 28.00 -25.47
C TRP A 40 21.18 29.04 -24.37
N THR A 41 21.89 30.16 -24.42
CA THR A 41 21.69 31.28 -23.47
C THR A 41 20.25 31.75 -23.49
N ARG A 42 19.66 31.92 -24.69
CA ARG A 42 18.26 32.29 -24.85
C ARG A 42 17.29 31.21 -24.36
N ILE A 43 17.51 29.95 -24.72
CA ILE A 43 16.63 28.83 -24.35
C ILE A 43 16.58 28.63 -22.83
N LEU A 44 17.74 28.72 -22.16
CA LEU A 44 17.82 28.57 -20.70
C LEU A 44 17.26 29.78 -19.94
N ALA A 45 17.28 30.97 -20.54
CA ALA A 45 16.66 32.18 -19.99
C ALA A 45 15.13 32.24 -20.15
N MET A 46 14.52 31.30 -20.90
CA MET A 46 13.05 31.18 -20.98
C MET A 46 12.46 30.71 -19.65
N LYS A 47 11.15 30.92 -19.46
CA LYS A 47 10.41 30.33 -18.34
C LYS A 47 10.38 28.80 -18.54
N ASN A 48 11.22 28.09 -17.78
CA ASN A 48 11.33 26.64 -17.77
C ASN A 48 10.96 26.12 -16.38
N THR A 49 10.31 24.95 -16.32
CA THR A 49 10.21 24.20 -15.07
C THR A 49 11.59 23.65 -14.70
N ASP A 50 11.80 23.26 -13.44
CA ASP A 50 13.07 22.67 -13.00
C ASP A 50 13.41 21.42 -13.82
N THR A 51 12.41 20.57 -14.10
CA THR A 51 12.55 19.38 -14.95
C THR A 51 12.94 19.72 -16.39
N ASP A 52 12.31 20.73 -17.01
CA ASP A 52 12.69 21.15 -18.36
C ASP A 52 14.12 21.70 -18.39
N ARG A 53 14.54 22.39 -17.33
CA ARG A 53 15.89 22.94 -17.23
C ARG A 53 16.94 21.83 -17.15
N GLU A 54 16.69 20.78 -16.35
CA GLU A 54 17.57 19.60 -16.28
C GLU A 54 17.73 18.91 -17.64
N ARG A 55 16.61 18.67 -18.34
CA ARG A 55 16.60 18.06 -19.68
C ARG A 55 17.42 18.87 -20.68
N LEU A 56 17.22 20.19 -20.69
CA LEU A 56 17.95 21.11 -21.56
C LEU A 56 19.45 21.14 -21.26
N LEU A 57 19.85 21.08 -19.99
CA LEU A 57 21.26 21.00 -19.59
C LEU A 57 21.90 19.68 -20.03
N ALA A 58 21.19 18.56 -19.92
CA ALA A 58 21.66 17.26 -20.39
C ALA A 58 21.95 17.27 -21.90
N VAL A 59 21.03 17.81 -22.72
CA VAL A 59 21.23 17.94 -24.17
C VAL A 59 22.37 18.89 -24.49
N LYS A 60 22.48 20.02 -23.78
CA LYS A 60 23.58 20.96 -23.99
C LYS A 60 24.93 20.29 -23.78
N SER A 61 25.08 19.57 -22.67
CA SER A 61 26.31 18.82 -22.37
C SER A 61 26.60 17.75 -23.42
N ALA A 62 25.58 16.99 -23.84
CA ALA A 62 25.73 15.96 -24.87
C ALA A 62 26.08 16.52 -26.27
N MET A 63 25.61 17.73 -26.60
CA MET A 63 26.00 18.43 -27.82
C MET A 63 27.44 18.97 -27.74
N GLU A 64 27.85 19.46 -26.57
CA GLU A 64 29.22 19.95 -26.34
C GLU A 64 30.26 18.80 -26.40
N THR A 65 29.90 17.60 -25.94
CA THR A 65 30.75 16.40 -26.00
C THR A 65 30.66 15.65 -27.34
N GLY A 66 29.82 16.11 -28.29
CA GLY A 66 29.65 15.50 -29.60
C GLY A 66 28.87 14.18 -29.61
N VAL A 67 28.20 13.83 -28.50
CA VAL A 67 27.35 12.64 -28.38
C VAL A 67 26.08 12.79 -29.21
N ILE A 68 25.54 13.99 -29.33
CA ILE A 68 24.36 14.26 -30.17
C ILE A 68 24.54 15.56 -30.95
N GLY A 69 24.03 15.60 -32.18
CA GLY A 69 24.16 16.74 -33.08
C GLY A 69 22.81 17.13 -33.67
N ARG A 70 22.72 18.35 -34.19
CA ARG A 70 21.54 18.81 -34.93
C ARG A 70 21.41 18.01 -36.23
N HIS A 71 20.18 17.71 -36.64
CA HIS A 71 19.94 16.98 -37.88
C HIS A 71 20.42 17.79 -39.11
N PRO A 72 21.06 17.16 -40.12
CA PRO A 72 21.58 17.87 -41.30
C PRO A 72 20.52 18.71 -42.05
N SER A 73 19.25 18.29 -42.04
CA SER A 73 18.14 19.03 -42.65
C SER A 73 17.73 20.31 -41.90
N ASP A 74 18.25 20.51 -40.70
CA ASP A 74 18.06 21.71 -39.88
C ASP A 74 19.28 22.63 -39.92
N ALA A 75 20.29 22.28 -40.73
CA ALA A 75 21.41 23.16 -41.06
C ALA A 75 20.88 24.46 -41.69
N GLY A 76 21.08 25.59 -40.99
CA GLY A 76 20.59 26.92 -41.39
C GLY A 76 19.25 27.35 -40.75
N LYS A 77 18.58 26.48 -39.97
CA LYS A 77 17.39 26.86 -39.18
C LYS A 77 17.79 27.27 -37.75
N ARG A 78 17.00 28.15 -37.15
CA ARG A 78 17.18 28.62 -35.77
C ARG A 78 17.00 27.47 -34.77
N PHE A 79 17.98 27.26 -33.89
CA PHE A 79 17.89 26.26 -32.83
C PHE A 79 16.83 26.68 -31.78
N SER A 80 15.84 25.83 -31.55
CA SER A 80 14.67 26.14 -30.70
C SER A 80 14.62 25.26 -29.45
N LYS A 81 13.86 25.69 -28.43
CA LYS A 81 13.58 24.84 -27.24
C LYS A 81 12.94 23.52 -27.67
N ALA A 82 12.00 23.56 -28.62
CA ALA A 82 11.35 22.35 -29.12
C ALA A 82 12.35 21.39 -29.79
N GLU A 83 13.30 21.91 -30.55
CA GLU A 83 14.39 21.12 -31.13
C GLU A 83 15.29 20.52 -30.05
N ALA A 84 15.70 21.30 -29.05
CA ALA A 84 16.47 20.81 -27.91
C ALA A 84 15.72 19.70 -27.13
N MET A 85 14.40 19.82 -26.96
CA MET A 85 13.59 18.78 -26.32
C MET A 85 13.46 17.51 -27.17
N ARG A 86 13.44 17.61 -28.51
CA ARG A 86 13.52 16.43 -29.40
C ARG A 86 14.87 15.75 -29.31
N LEU A 87 15.96 16.53 -29.31
CA LEU A 87 17.31 16.01 -29.09
C LEU A 87 17.43 15.33 -27.71
N TYR A 88 16.69 15.78 -26.69
CA TYR A 88 16.63 15.07 -25.41
C TYR A 88 16.01 13.67 -25.58
N THR A 89 14.92 13.55 -26.33
CA THR A 89 14.30 12.25 -26.64
C THR A 89 15.28 11.34 -27.40
N GLU A 90 15.94 11.86 -28.44
CA GLU A 90 16.95 11.10 -29.20
C GLU A 90 18.14 10.68 -28.33
N LEU A 91 18.61 11.56 -27.43
CA LEU A 91 19.67 11.25 -26.48
C LEU A 91 19.25 10.13 -25.52
N GLN A 92 18.01 10.16 -25.03
CA GLN A 92 17.46 9.09 -24.19
C GLN A 92 17.39 7.76 -24.94
N GLU A 93 16.89 7.76 -26.19
CA GLU A 93 16.85 6.55 -27.03
C GLU A 93 18.23 5.99 -27.31
N ARG A 94 19.22 6.85 -27.59
CA ARG A 94 20.61 6.46 -27.81
C ARG A 94 21.23 5.86 -26.55
N ASN A 95 21.09 6.53 -25.40
CA ASN A 95 21.58 6.03 -24.12
C ASN A 95 20.94 4.69 -23.79
N LYS A 96 19.63 4.56 -23.95
CA LYS A 96 18.88 3.32 -23.76
C LYS A 96 19.42 2.19 -24.64
N SER A 97 19.62 2.46 -25.93
CA SER A 97 20.17 1.48 -26.88
C SER A 97 21.58 1.04 -26.50
N GLU A 98 22.42 1.97 -26.03
CA GLU A 98 23.76 1.65 -25.54
C GLU A 98 23.73 0.83 -24.25
N THR A 99 22.84 1.16 -23.31
CA THR A 99 22.62 0.37 -22.08
C THR A 99 22.19 -1.05 -22.41
N LEU A 100 21.19 -1.23 -23.29
CA LEU A 100 20.73 -2.56 -23.71
C LEU A 100 21.83 -3.36 -24.42
N ARG A 101 22.63 -2.70 -25.26
CA ARG A 101 23.78 -3.34 -25.90
C ARG A 101 24.83 -3.79 -24.89
N ARG A 102 25.21 -2.93 -23.94
CA ARG A 102 26.16 -3.28 -22.87
C ARG A 102 25.62 -4.40 -22.00
N MET A 103 24.33 -4.39 -21.70
CA MET A 103 23.67 -5.45 -20.93
C MET A 103 23.84 -6.83 -21.59
N VAL A 104 23.73 -6.92 -22.92
CA VAL A 104 24.01 -8.16 -23.65
C VAL A 104 25.50 -8.47 -23.71
N GLU A 105 26.36 -7.49 -24.01
CA GLU A 105 27.82 -7.68 -24.10
C GLU A 105 28.43 -8.12 -22.75
N ASP A 106 27.92 -7.60 -21.64
CA ASP A 106 28.38 -7.86 -20.27
C ASP A 106 27.65 -9.04 -19.62
N THR A 107 26.78 -9.74 -20.35
CA THR A 107 26.06 -10.91 -19.82
C THR A 107 27.05 -11.98 -19.36
N PRO A 108 27.03 -12.40 -18.08
CA PRO A 108 27.97 -13.37 -17.56
C PRO A 108 27.90 -14.72 -18.28
N LYS A 109 29.04 -15.41 -18.41
CA LYS A 109 29.12 -16.70 -19.13
C LYS A 109 28.35 -17.84 -18.47
N ASN A 110 27.97 -17.69 -17.21
CA ASN A 110 27.14 -18.65 -16.49
C ASN A 110 25.63 -18.37 -16.62
N PHE A 111 25.23 -17.49 -17.55
CA PHE A 111 23.83 -17.21 -17.91
C PHE A 111 23.48 -18.00 -19.18
N PHE A 112 22.37 -18.75 -19.16
CA PHE A 112 21.99 -19.63 -20.28
C PHE A 112 20.54 -19.45 -20.69
N LEU A 113 20.34 -19.27 -22.00
CA LEU A 113 19.02 -19.35 -22.62
C LEU A 113 18.65 -20.82 -22.86
N ILE A 114 17.47 -21.25 -22.40
CA ILE A 114 16.98 -22.62 -22.50
C ILE A 114 15.80 -22.63 -23.46
N ASN A 115 16.11 -22.65 -24.75
CA ASN A 115 15.12 -22.43 -25.81
C ASN A 115 14.75 -23.67 -26.65
N ASN A 116 15.32 -24.83 -26.32
CA ASN A 116 15.04 -26.09 -27.01
C ASN A 116 15.04 -27.28 -26.02
N GLU A 117 14.48 -28.40 -26.47
CA GLU A 117 14.26 -29.59 -25.64
C GLU A 117 15.57 -30.14 -25.04
N LYS A 118 16.65 -30.16 -25.84
CA LYS A 118 17.95 -30.69 -25.39
C LYS A 118 18.52 -29.86 -24.24
N LEU A 119 18.36 -28.55 -24.27
CA LEU A 119 18.78 -27.67 -23.18
C LEU A 119 17.87 -27.83 -21.96
N LEU A 120 16.55 -27.96 -22.15
CA LEU A 120 15.61 -28.20 -21.06
C LEU A 120 15.89 -29.53 -20.34
N SER A 121 16.12 -30.62 -21.07
CA SER A 121 16.47 -31.91 -20.45
C SER A 121 17.76 -31.83 -19.63
N ARG A 122 18.77 -31.09 -20.11
CA ARG A 122 20.03 -30.87 -19.36
C ARG A 122 19.80 -30.04 -18.09
N LEU A 123 18.96 -29.00 -18.19
CA LEU A 123 18.56 -28.21 -17.04
C LEU A 123 17.87 -29.09 -15.99
N ILE A 124 16.89 -29.90 -16.38
CA ILE A 124 16.14 -30.80 -15.48
C ILE A 124 17.08 -31.74 -14.72
N VAL A 125 18.07 -32.33 -15.39
CA VAL A 125 19.07 -33.20 -14.74
C VAL A 125 19.85 -32.44 -13.67
N ARG A 126 20.25 -31.19 -13.94
CA ARG A 126 20.97 -30.35 -12.96
C ARG A 126 20.06 -29.94 -11.81
N LEU A 127 18.83 -29.54 -12.12
CA LEU A 127 17.81 -29.08 -11.18
C LEU A 127 17.48 -30.13 -10.11
N ARG A 128 17.49 -31.42 -10.48
CA ARG A 128 17.28 -32.53 -9.53
C ARG A 128 18.35 -32.68 -8.45
N ASN A 129 19.52 -32.05 -8.63
CA ASN A 129 20.61 -32.10 -7.64
C ASN A 129 20.65 -30.85 -6.76
N GLU A 130 19.74 -29.89 -6.96
CA GLU A 130 19.65 -28.71 -6.12
C GLU A 130 18.78 -28.98 -4.88
N THR A 131 19.20 -28.43 -3.75
CA THR A 131 18.37 -28.38 -2.54
C THR A 131 17.55 -27.09 -2.46
N GLU A 132 18.04 -26.01 -3.08
CA GLU A 132 17.38 -24.71 -3.12
C GLU A 132 17.60 -24.06 -4.49
N VAL A 133 16.59 -23.36 -5.01
CA VAL A 133 16.60 -22.73 -6.33
C VAL A 133 15.94 -21.37 -6.23
N ALA A 134 16.56 -20.34 -6.80
CA ALA A 134 15.85 -19.06 -6.95
C ALA A 134 14.94 -19.13 -8.19
N VAL A 135 13.70 -18.67 -8.07
CA VAL A 135 12.67 -18.76 -9.10
C VAL A 135 12.06 -17.38 -9.33
N ASP A 136 11.78 -17.06 -10.58
CA ASP A 136 11.06 -15.86 -10.99
C ASP A 136 10.27 -16.11 -12.28
N THR A 137 9.19 -15.37 -12.49
CA THR A 137 8.37 -15.41 -13.69
C THR A 137 8.35 -14.08 -14.39
N GLU A 138 8.62 -14.11 -15.70
CA GLU A 138 8.46 -12.95 -16.57
C GLU A 138 7.11 -13.03 -17.26
N THR A 139 6.41 -11.90 -17.37
CA THR A 139 4.99 -11.88 -17.75
C THR A 139 4.66 -10.73 -18.71
N THR A 140 3.46 -10.77 -19.32
CA THR A 140 3.01 -9.67 -20.19
C THR A 140 2.67 -8.38 -19.42
N GLY A 141 2.52 -8.47 -18.10
CA GLY A 141 2.12 -7.38 -17.20
C GLY A 141 1.91 -7.87 -15.76
N VAL A 142 1.36 -7.02 -14.90
CA VAL A 142 1.32 -7.25 -13.44
C VAL A 142 -0.04 -7.75 -12.90
N ASP A 143 -1.02 -7.98 -13.77
CA ASP A 143 -2.33 -8.54 -13.38
C ASP A 143 -2.35 -10.06 -13.52
N VAL A 144 -2.27 -10.76 -12.38
CA VAL A 144 -2.24 -12.23 -12.34
C VAL A 144 -3.47 -12.90 -12.96
N TYR A 145 -4.57 -12.17 -13.16
CA TYR A 145 -5.81 -12.70 -13.75
C TYR A 145 -5.98 -12.40 -15.25
N THR A 146 -5.24 -11.43 -15.80
CA THR A 146 -5.30 -11.12 -17.25
C THR A 146 -3.96 -11.33 -17.97
N ASP A 147 -2.82 -11.16 -17.32
CA ASP A 147 -1.48 -11.30 -17.91
C ASP A 147 -0.94 -12.73 -17.98
N GLU A 148 -0.09 -13.04 -18.94
CA GLU A 148 0.39 -14.40 -19.20
C GLU A 148 1.87 -14.57 -18.86
N ILE A 149 2.29 -15.79 -18.49
CA ILE A 149 3.71 -16.13 -18.32
C ILE A 149 4.38 -16.14 -19.69
N VAL A 150 5.44 -15.36 -19.81
CA VAL A 150 6.30 -15.21 -20.98
C VAL A 150 7.58 -16.03 -20.86
N GLY A 151 8.10 -16.20 -19.65
CA GLY A 151 9.22 -17.10 -19.39
C GLY A 151 9.47 -17.33 -17.91
N LEU A 152 10.35 -18.28 -17.62
CA LEU A 152 10.77 -18.61 -16.27
C LEU A 152 12.27 -18.34 -16.14
N SER A 153 12.67 -17.76 -15.02
CA SER A 153 14.07 -17.60 -14.67
C SER A 153 14.40 -18.48 -13.47
N LEU A 154 15.57 -19.13 -13.48
CA LEU A 154 16.04 -19.96 -12.37
C LEU A 154 17.53 -19.73 -12.07
N THR A 155 17.88 -19.65 -10.78
CA THR A 155 19.27 -19.77 -10.31
C THR A 155 19.47 -21.13 -9.65
N LEU A 156 20.39 -21.93 -10.21
CA LEU A 156 20.85 -23.21 -9.69
C LEU A 156 22.22 -23.00 -9.02
N PRO A 157 22.27 -22.80 -7.69
CA PRO A 157 23.46 -22.32 -6.99
C PRO A 157 24.55 -23.37 -6.80
N SER A 158 24.20 -24.66 -6.75
CA SER A 158 25.16 -25.75 -6.55
C SER A 158 25.90 -26.13 -7.83
N VAL A 159 25.34 -25.78 -8.99
CA VAL A 159 25.98 -26.01 -10.29
C VAL A 159 27.25 -25.18 -10.40
N SER A 160 28.38 -25.87 -10.57
CA SER A 160 29.66 -25.25 -10.96
C SER A 160 29.95 -25.61 -12.41
N ILE A 161 30.39 -24.63 -13.21
CA ILE A 161 30.66 -24.82 -14.64
C ILE A 161 32.15 -24.56 -14.92
N PRO A 162 33.01 -25.58 -14.84
CA PRO A 162 34.41 -25.40 -15.24
C PRO A 162 34.53 -25.02 -16.73
N PRO A 163 35.48 -24.14 -17.12
CA PRO A 163 36.47 -23.45 -16.29
C PRO A 163 36.00 -22.06 -15.81
N LEU A 164 34.69 -21.77 -15.78
CA LEU A 164 34.18 -20.48 -15.35
C LEU A 164 34.57 -20.19 -13.91
N THR A 165 34.90 -18.94 -13.65
CA THR A 165 35.23 -18.42 -12.32
C THR A 165 33.98 -18.22 -11.47
N GLU A 166 32.85 -17.96 -12.12
CA GLU A 166 31.56 -17.71 -11.51
C GLU A 166 30.90 -19.03 -11.04
N LYS A 167 30.40 -19.03 -9.81
CA LYS A 167 29.62 -20.14 -9.25
C LYS A 167 28.13 -19.96 -9.55
N GLY A 168 27.42 -21.08 -9.65
CA GLY A 168 26.01 -21.09 -9.97
C GLY A 168 25.75 -21.04 -11.47
N MET A 169 24.57 -21.52 -11.86
CA MET A 169 24.04 -21.44 -13.22
C MET A 169 22.73 -20.65 -13.19
N HIS A 170 22.64 -19.59 -13.97
CA HIS A 170 21.44 -18.75 -14.07
C HIS A 170 20.83 -18.97 -15.44
N VAL A 171 19.52 -19.21 -15.51
CA VAL A 171 18.87 -19.59 -16.76
C VAL A 171 17.61 -18.80 -16.99
N TYR A 172 17.32 -18.55 -18.27
CA TYR A 172 16.03 -18.07 -18.73
C TYR A 172 15.41 -19.06 -19.70
N ILE A 173 14.14 -19.41 -19.47
CA ILE A 173 13.34 -20.35 -20.26
C ILE A 173 12.21 -19.54 -20.93
N PRO A 174 12.39 -19.08 -22.18
CA PRO A 174 11.32 -18.38 -22.90
C PRO A 174 10.21 -19.35 -23.30
N VAL A 175 8.96 -18.91 -23.17
CA VAL A 175 7.78 -19.71 -23.55
C VAL A 175 6.72 -18.96 -24.36
N MET A 176 6.83 -17.63 -24.48
CA MET A 176 5.82 -16.81 -25.16
C MET A 176 6.38 -15.51 -25.79
N HIS A 177 7.66 -15.44 -26.16
CA HIS A 177 8.17 -14.29 -26.93
C HIS A 177 7.58 -14.28 -28.35
N GLU A 178 7.45 -13.09 -28.93
CA GLU A 178 6.96 -12.90 -30.30
C GLU A 178 7.97 -13.40 -31.34
N ASP A 179 9.27 -13.26 -31.05
CA ASP A 179 10.36 -13.65 -31.92
C ASP A 179 11.37 -14.56 -31.22
N GLY A 180 11.98 -15.48 -31.99
CA GLY A 180 13.04 -16.38 -31.55
C GLY A 180 12.60 -17.83 -31.36
N GLU A 181 13.57 -18.74 -31.34
CA GLU A 181 13.32 -20.15 -31.02
C GLU A 181 12.95 -20.27 -29.54
N GLN A 182 11.90 -21.03 -29.22
CA GLN A 182 11.42 -21.26 -27.85
C GLN A 182 10.55 -22.53 -27.78
N LEU A 183 10.33 -23.01 -26.55
CA LEU A 183 9.44 -24.13 -26.27
C LEU A 183 8.03 -23.62 -25.93
N SER A 184 7.01 -24.47 -26.08
CA SER A 184 5.66 -24.08 -25.65
C SER A 184 5.56 -24.05 -24.12
N ARG A 185 4.78 -23.08 -23.59
CA ARG A 185 4.51 -22.94 -22.15
C ARG A 185 4.01 -24.23 -21.52
N ASP A 186 3.01 -24.86 -22.13
CA ASP A 186 2.40 -26.09 -21.60
C ASP A 186 3.42 -27.23 -21.49
N TYR A 187 4.30 -27.38 -22.48
CA TYR A 187 5.36 -28.39 -22.45
C TYR A 187 6.36 -28.11 -21.33
N VAL A 188 6.86 -26.87 -21.21
CA VAL A 188 7.83 -26.48 -20.18
C VAL A 188 7.25 -26.66 -18.78
N LEU A 189 6.03 -26.19 -18.52
CA LEU A 189 5.39 -26.31 -17.21
C LEU A 189 5.08 -27.78 -16.86
N SER A 190 4.69 -28.59 -17.85
CA SER A 190 4.50 -30.03 -17.69
C SER A 190 5.80 -30.72 -17.25
N GLU A 191 6.89 -30.47 -17.96
CA GLU A 191 8.21 -31.04 -17.65
C GLU A 191 8.78 -30.57 -16.30
N LEU A 192 8.41 -29.36 -15.87
CA LEU A 192 8.81 -28.80 -14.58
C LEU A 192 7.81 -29.09 -13.45
N ARG A 193 6.70 -29.77 -13.71
CA ARG A 193 5.65 -30.05 -12.71
C ARG A 193 6.19 -30.69 -11.44
N TRP A 194 7.10 -31.66 -11.57
CA TRP A 194 7.71 -32.33 -10.41
C TRP A 194 8.50 -31.36 -9.52
N PHE A 195 9.15 -30.35 -10.12
CA PHE A 195 9.90 -29.33 -9.40
C PHE A 195 8.97 -28.32 -8.74
N LEU A 196 7.98 -27.80 -9.50
CA LEU A 196 7.01 -26.81 -9.01
C LEU A 196 6.24 -27.33 -7.79
N TYR A 197 5.85 -28.61 -7.78
CA TYR A 197 5.07 -29.21 -6.70
C TYR A 197 5.91 -29.80 -5.55
N SER A 198 7.23 -29.89 -5.70
CA SER A 198 8.11 -30.45 -4.66
C SER A 198 8.21 -29.50 -3.46
N GLU A 199 8.11 -30.04 -2.25
CA GLU A 199 8.44 -29.30 -1.02
C GLU A 199 9.87 -29.61 -0.53
N ASP A 200 10.54 -30.60 -1.14
CA ASP A 200 11.90 -31.04 -0.79
C ASP A 200 12.98 -30.13 -1.38
N ILE A 201 12.70 -29.48 -2.51
CA ILE A 201 13.57 -28.47 -3.11
C ILE A 201 13.03 -27.11 -2.69
N GLY A 202 13.79 -26.33 -1.92
CA GLY A 202 13.39 -25.00 -1.47
C GLY A 202 13.35 -24.00 -2.61
N LYS A 203 12.32 -23.16 -2.65
CA LYS A 203 12.17 -22.07 -3.64
C LYS A 203 12.41 -20.73 -2.96
N VAL A 204 13.34 -19.97 -3.54
CA VAL A 204 13.68 -18.60 -3.13
C VAL A 204 13.16 -17.63 -4.17
N LEU A 205 12.34 -16.67 -3.77
CA LEU A 205 11.74 -15.69 -4.68
C LEU A 205 11.90 -14.27 -4.15
N HIS A 206 11.51 -13.30 -4.96
CA HIS A 206 11.25 -11.94 -4.56
C HIS A 206 9.79 -11.63 -4.89
N ASN A 207 8.96 -11.32 -3.89
CA ASN A 207 7.51 -11.15 -4.08
C ASN A 207 6.77 -12.40 -4.58
N ALA A 208 6.94 -13.52 -3.85
CA ALA A 208 6.46 -14.84 -4.23
C ALA A 208 4.93 -14.93 -4.43
N ILE A 209 4.15 -14.04 -3.82
CA ILE A 209 2.68 -13.99 -3.98
C ILE A 209 2.32 -13.88 -5.46
N PHE A 210 3.06 -13.08 -6.22
CA PHE A 210 2.84 -12.89 -7.65
C PHE A 210 3.10 -14.19 -8.42
N ASP A 211 4.28 -14.79 -8.27
CA ASP A 211 4.64 -16.02 -8.98
C ASP A 211 3.75 -17.21 -8.63
N ILE A 212 3.42 -17.40 -7.35
CA ILE A 212 2.51 -18.47 -6.92
C ILE A 212 1.15 -18.30 -7.60
N ALA A 213 0.62 -17.06 -7.66
CA ALA A 213 -0.64 -16.77 -8.34
C ALA A 213 -0.54 -17.01 -9.86
N MET A 214 0.55 -16.59 -10.50
CA MET A 214 0.80 -16.80 -11.93
C MET A 214 0.81 -18.29 -12.28
N PHE A 215 1.55 -19.12 -11.53
CA PHE A 215 1.57 -20.57 -11.76
C PHE A 215 0.17 -21.19 -11.62
N ARG A 216 -0.58 -20.80 -10.57
CA ARG A 216 -1.96 -21.30 -10.32
C ARG A 216 -2.92 -20.96 -11.44
N ARG A 217 -2.83 -19.74 -11.95
CA ARG A 217 -3.65 -19.29 -13.07
C ARG A 217 -3.35 -20.06 -14.37
N HIS A 218 -2.16 -20.66 -14.49
CA HIS A 218 -1.78 -21.57 -15.58
C HIS A 218 -1.93 -23.06 -15.24
N GLY A 219 -2.62 -23.41 -14.14
CA GLY A 219 -2.95 -24.79 -13.78
C GLY A 219 -1.87 -25.56 -13.00
N TYR A 220 -0.84 -24.87 -12.52
CA TYR A 220 0.26 -25.44 -11.72
C TYR A 220 0.32 -24.81 -10.32
N ASP A 221 0.96 -25.44 -9.35
CA ASP A 221 1.07 -24.90 -7.99
C ASP A 221 2.54 -24.85 -7.58
N LEU A 222 3.04 -23.67 -7.21
CA LEU A 222 4.42 -23.48 -6.75
C LEU A 222 4.50 -23.74 -5.25
N ARG A 223 4.92 -24.95 -4.88
CA ARG A 223 5.10 -25.39 -3.49
C ARG A 223 6.57 -25.29 -3.07
N GLY A 224 6.79 -25.45 -1.77
CA GLY A 224 8.14 -25.45 -1.21
C GLY A 224 8.82 -24.08 -1.23
N VAL A 225 8.06 -22.98 -1.26
CA VAL A 225 8.64 -21.65 -1.02
C VAL A 225 9.23 -21.64 0.38
N THR A 226 10.54 -21.46 0.47
CA THR A 226 11.28 -21.38 1.73
C THR A 226 11.69 -19.95 2.03
N TRP A 227 11.73 -19.07 1.01
CA TRP A 227 12.14 -17.69 1.20
C TRP A 227 11.53 -16.73 0.19
N ASP A 228 10.96 -15.63 0.69
CA ASP A 228 10.64 -14.42 -0.06
C ASP A 228 11.55 -13.29 0.43
N THR A 229 12.47 -12.85 -0.44
CA THR A 229 13.47 -11.84 -0.09
C THR A 229 12.87 -10.46 0.21
N MET A 230 11.69 -10.13 -0.32
CA MET A 230 10.99 -8.88 -0.03
C MET A 230 10.47 -8.88 1.41
N VAL A 231 9.79 -9.96 1.81
CA VAL A 231 9.24 -10.12 3.17
C VAL A 231 10.35 -10.27 4.21
N ALA A 232 11.38 -11.04 3.89
CA ALA A 232 12.56 -11.20 4.73
C ALA A 232 13.26 -9.85 4.98
N MET A 233 13.42 -9.01 3.94
CA MET A 233 14.03 -7.69 4.12
C MET A 233 13.19 -6.80 5.03
N HIS A 234 11.86 -6.81 4.90
CA HIS A 234 10.99 -6.03 5.79
C HIS A 234 11.13 -6.43 7.27
N LEU A 235 11.38 -7.70 7.59
CA LEU A 235 11.69 -8.09 8.98
C LEU A 235 13.08 -7.63 9.44
N LEU A 236 14.07 -7.67 8.54
CA LEU A 236 15.44 -7.25 8.81
C LEU A 236 15.60 -5.73 8.88
N ASN A 237 14.81 -4.96 8.15
CA ASN A 237 14.75 -3.51 8.24
C ASN A 237 13.45 -2.95 7.66
N GLU A 238 12.46 -2.72 8.53
CA GLU A 238 11.17 -2.17 8.15
C GLU A 238 11.18 -0.64 7.89
N ASN A 239 12.35 0.01 7.97
CA ASN A 239 12.51 1.43 7.66
C ASN A 239 13.06 1.70 6.25
N GLU A 240 13.26 0.66 5.43
CA GLU A 240 13.63 0.88 4.03
C GLU A 240 12.54 1.67 3.30
N PRO A 241 12.91 2.61 2.41
CA PRO A 241 11.95 3.41 1.66
C PRO A 241 11.23 2.60 0.59
N SER A 242 11.81 1.47 0.17
CA SER A 242 11.29 0.55 -0.83
C SER A 242 11.82 -0.86 -0.56
N PHE A 243 11.01 -1.87 -0.89
CA PHE A 243 11.40 -3.28 -0.79
C PHE A 243 11.58 -3.95 -2.15
N ARG A 244 11.54 -3.19 -3.25
CA ARG A 244 11.76 -3.72 -4.60
C ARG A 244 13.19 -4.21 -4.77
N LEU A 245 13.37 -5.32 -5.48
CA LEU A 245 14.68 -5.93 -5.70
C LEU A 245 15.71 -4.93 -6.25
N LYS A 246 15.30 -4.09 -7.20
CA LYS A 246 16.15 -3.10 -7.87
C LYS A 246 16.61 -1.98 -6.94
N ASP A 247 15.84 -1.64 -5.91
CA ASP A 247 16.22 -0.64 -4.90
C ASP A 247 17.11 -1.26 -3.81
N LEU A 248 16.88 -2.54 -3.47
CA LEU A 248 17.65 -3.25 -2.45
C LEU A 248 19.03 -3.71 -2.94
N ALA A 249 19.16 -4.11 -4.20
CA ALA A 249 20.41 -4.65 -4.74
C ALA A 249 21.60 -3.66 -4.65
N PRO A 250 21.46 -2.37 -5.04
CA PRO A 250 22.54 -1.40 -4.88
C PRO A 250 22.93 -1.18 -3.41
N LEU A 251 21.93 -1.11 -2.52
CA LEU A 251 22.15 -0.80 -1.11
C LEU A 251 22.83 -1.95 -0.35
N TYR A 252 22.42 -3.18 -0.62
CA TYR A 252 22.82 -4.35 0.16
C TYR A 252 23.85 -5.24 -0.53
N LEU A 253 23.92 -5.22 -1.86
CA LEU A 253 24.84 -6.03 -2.65
C LEU A 253 25.91 -5.20 -3.36
N GLY A 254 25.73 -3.86 -3.45
CA GLY A 254 26.64 -2.98 -4.18
C GLY A 254 26.59 -3.19 -5.70
N VAL A 255 25.48 -3.73 -6.21
CA VAL A 255 25.28 -4.05 -7.64
C VAL A 255 24.25 -3.10 -8.23
N GLU A 256 24.60 -2.41 -9.31
CA GLU A 256 23.67 -1.56 -10.04
C GLU A 256 22.51 -2.38 -10.64
N SER A 257 21.30 -1.82 -10.56
CA SER A 257 20.08 -2.49 -10.97
C SER A 257 19.11 -1.49 -11.58
N ASP A 258 18.95 -1.55 -12.89
CA ASP A 258 17.95 -0.76 -13.62
C ASP A 258 16.58 -1.42 -13.53
N THR A 259 15.51 -0.62 -13.46
CA THR A 259 14.13 -1.12 -13.46
C THR A 259 13.67 -1.45 -14.87
N PHE A 260 12.71 -2.39 -14.97
CA PHE A 260 12.07 -2.73 -16.25
C PHE A 260 11.47 -1.49 -16.94
N ALA A 261 10.82 -0.61 -16.19
CA ALA A 261 10.20 0.61 -16.73
C ALA A 261 11.24 1.59 -17.31
N GLU A 262 12.42 1.70 -16.69
CA GLU A 262 13.53 2.50 -17.22
C GLU A 262 14.09 1.91 -18.52
N LEU A 263 14.22 0.58 -18.58
CA LEU A 263 14.80 -0.13 -19.73
C LEU A 263 13.82 -0.37 -20.87
N PHE A 264 12.52 -0.47 -20.63
CA PHE A 264 11.53 -0.94 -21.62
C PHE A 264 10.25 -0.11 -21.66
N GLY A 265 10.04 0.82 -20.72
CA GLY A 265 8.85 1.66 -20.66
C GLY A 265 7.60 0.82 -20.39
N LYS A 266 6.63 0.87 -21.31
CA LYS A 266 5.38 0.07 -21.25
C LYS A 266 5.38 -1.15 -22.19
N THR A 267 6.55 -1.52 -22.71
CA THR A 267 6.68 -2.64 -23.64
C THR A 267 6.47 -3.94 -22.87
N PRO A 268 5.52 -4.81 -23.25
CA PRO A 268 5.34 -6.12 -22.63
C PRO A 268 6.59 -7.01 -22.78
N PHE A 269 6.82 -7.92 -21.83
CA PHE A 269 8.05 -8.73 -21.81
C PHE A 269 8.20 -9.65 -23.03
N ASN A 270 7.08 -10.11 -23.62
CA ASN A 270 7.10 -10.97 -24.82
C ASN A 270 7.66 -10.27 -26.07
N GLN A 271 7.76 -8.95 -26.07
CA GLN A 271 8.34 -8.16 -27.17
C GLN A 271 9.84 -7.91 -27.00
N ILE A 272 10.43 -8.34 -25.88
CA ILE A 272 11.84 -8.14 -25.61
C ILE A 272 12.66 -9.22 -26.36
N PRO A 273 13.74 -8.85 -27.08
CA PRO A 273 14.64 -9.82 -27.70
C PRO A 273 15.23 -10.81 -26.68
N LEU A 274 15.40 -12.08 -27.08
CA LEU A 274 15.77 -13.17 -26.16
C LEU A 274 17.13 -13.00 -25.46
N ASP A 275 18.10 -12.35 -26.10
CA ASP A 275 19.41 -12.06 -25.52
C ASP A 275 19.31 -11.03 -24.38
N ILE A 276 18.52 -9.97 -24.59
CA ILE A 276 18.20 -8.97 -23.57
C ILE A 276 17.34 -9.60 -22.47
N ALA A 277 16.33 -10.39 -22.84
CA ALA A 277 15.45 -11.09 -21.90
C ALA A 277 16.24 -12.02 -20.98
N LEU A 278 17.19 -12.80 -21.53
CA LEU A 278 18.12 -13.60 -20.73
C LEU A 278 18.89 -12.74 -19.74
N ALA A 279 19.54 -11.68 -20.22
CA ALA A 279 20.36 -10.82 -19.38
C ALA A 279 19.56 -10.19 -18.24
N TYR A 280 18.29 -9.85 -18.48
CA TYR A 280 17.39 -9.26 -17.50
C TYR A 280 16.92 -10.31 -16.48
N ALA A 281 16.23 -11.34 -16.96
CA ALA A 281 15.54 -12.30 -16.13
C ALA A 281 16.51 -13.15 -15.30
N ALA A 282 17.62 -13.59 -15.89
CA ALA A 282 18.63 -14.35 -15.16
C ALA A 282 19.38 -13.49 -14.13
N LYS A 283 19.49 -12.18 -14.35
CA LYS A 283 20.04 -11.25 -13.36
C LYS A 283 19.10 -11.10 -12.16
N ASP A 284 17.78 -11.12 -12.35
CA ASP A 284 16.85 -10.99 -11.24
C ASP A 284 16.83 -12.20 -10.31
N THR A 285 16.92 -13.42 -10.83
CA THR A 285 17.09 -14.60 -9.98
C THR A 285 18.48 -14.70 -9.36
N ASP A 286 19.53 -14.20 -10.02
CA ASP A 286 20.87 -14.08 -9.43
C ASP A 286 20.87 -13.09 -8.25
N LEU A 287 20.34 -11.88 -8.45
CA LEU A 287 20.22 -10.86 -7.41
C LEU A 287 19.36 -11.36 -6.24
N THR A 288 18.25 -12.03 -6.54
CA THR A 288 17.39 -12.67 -5.54
C THR A 288 18.17 -13.69 -4.71
N TRP A 289 18.97 -14.55 -5.36
CA TRP A 289 19.81 -15.51 -4.65
C TRP A 289 20.89 -14.85 -3.78
N ARG A 290 21.58 -13.83 -4.29
CA ARG A 290 22.59 -13.08 -3.53
C ARG A 290 21.98 -12.36 -2.34
N LEU A 291 20.81 -11.76 -2.52
CA LEU A 291 20.06 -11.10 -1.45
C LEU A 291 19.61 -12.12 -0.39
N TYR A 292 19.11 -13.28 -0.80
CA TYR A 292 18.80 -14.40 0.08
C TYR A 292 20.01 -14.81 0.94
N GLN A 293 21.18 -14.98 0.33
CA GLN A 293 22.40 -15.32 1.07
C GLN A 293 22.80 -14.24 2.09
N PHE A 294 22.69 -12.96 1.71
CA PHE A 294 22.90 -11.85 2.63
C PHE A 294 21.93 -11.94 3.81
N GLN A 295 20.64 -12.11 3.54
CA GLN A 295 19.59 -12.15 4.56
C GLN A 295 19.76 -13.34 5.50
N ARG A 296 20.00 -14.55 4.96
CA ARG A 296 20.26 -15.78 5.74
C ARG A 296 21.33 -15.59 6.80
N ARG A 297 22.45 -14.92 6.45
CA ARG A 297 23.54 -14.63 7.40
C ARG A 297 23.06 -13.74 8.55
N HIS A 298 22.22 -12.75 8.27
CA HIS A 298 21.69 -11.86 9.31
C HIS A 298 20.58 -12.51 10.15
N PHE A 299 19.75 -13.37 9.55
CA PHE A 299 18.75 -14.14 10.29
C PHE A 299 19.37 -15.21 11.21
N ALA A 300 20.57 -15.71 10.90
CA ALA A 300 21.29 -16.63 11.79
C ALA A 300 21.59 -16.02 13.17
N GLU A 301 21.70 -14.69 13.26
CA GLU A 301 21.85 -13.95 14.52
C GLU A 301 20.52 -13.65 15.23
N LEU A 302 19.39 -14.00 14.61
CA LEU A 302 18.03 -13.72 15.06
C LEU A 302 17.14 -14.97 15.01
N PRO A 303 17.48 -16.07 15.72
CA PRO A 303 16.84 -17.37 15.56
C PRO A 303 15.33 -17.35 15.81
N THR A 304 14.84 -16.57 16.78
CA THR A 304 13.39 -16.45 17.04
C THR A 304 12.64 -15.70 15.93
N VAL A 305 13.30 -14.74 15.29
CA VAL A 305 12.72 -14.02 14.14
C VAL A 305 12.72 -14.93 12.91
N LEU A 306 13.78 -15.73 12.73
CA LEU A 306 13.86 -16.73 11.66
C LEU A 306 12.75 -17.78 11.82
N GLU A 307 12.56 -18.32 13.03
CA GLU A 307 11.48 -19.26 13.31
C GLU A 307 10.10 -18.65 13.05
N TYR A 308 9.88 -17.40 13.45
CA TYR A 308 8.64 -16.68 13.14
C TYR A 308 8.45 -16.50 11.63
N TYR A 309 9.50 -16.13 10.91
CA TYR A 309 9.45 -15.97 9.46
C TYR A 309 9.08 -17.30 8.77
N GLU A 310 9.76 -18.40 9.11
CA GLU A 310 9.53 -19.72 8.52
C GLU A 310 8.16 -20.30 8.89
N LYS A 311 7.67 -20.09 10.12
CA LYS A 311 6.41 -20.67 10.60
C LYS A 311 5.18 -19.79 10.38
N VAL A 312 5.37 -18.50 10.13
CA VAL A 312 4.26 -17.54 10.01
C VAL A 312 4.32 -16.82 8.67
N GLU A 313 5.37 -16.07 8.38
CA GLU A 313 5.38 -15.18 7.22
C GLU A 313 5.42 -15.95 5.89
N VAL A 314 6.17 -17.05 5.80
CA VAL A 314 6.24 -17.89 4.58
C VAL A 314 4.92 -18.64 4.32
N PRO A 315 4.32 -19.39 5.27
CA PRO A 315 3.03 -20.04 5.07
C PRO A 315 1.91 -19.05 4.71
N LEU A 316 1.98 -17.85 5.27
CA LEU A 316 1.00 -16.79 5.04
C LEU A 316 0.97 -16.31 3.58
N LEU A 317 2.07 -16.45 2.82
CA LEU A 317 2.07 -16.14 1.38
C LEU A 317 1.01 -16.97 0.64
N TYR A 318 0.90 -18.25 0.95
CA TYR A 318 -0.12 -19.14 0.38
C TYR A 318 -1.54 -18.76 0.83
N VAL A 319 -1.69 -18.38 2.11
CA VAL A 319 -2.98 -17.88 2.63
C VAL A 319 -3.43 -16.67 1.84
N ILE A 320 -2.52 -15.73 1.57
CA ILE A 320 -2.82 -14.50 0.82
C ILE A 320 -3.20 -14.83 -0.62
N VAL A 321 -2.45 -15.69 -1.32
CA VAL A 321 -2.79 -16.06 -2.70
C VAL A 321 -4.19 -16.67 -2.78
N ASP A 322 -4.55 -17.56 -1.85
CA ASP A 322 -5.91 -18.13 -1.80
C ASP A 322 -6.97 -17.08 -1.45
N LEU A 323 -6.66 -16.18 -0.50
CA LEU A 323 -7.54 -15.06 -0.12
C LEU A 323 -7.82 -14.11 -1.29
N GLU A 324 -6.79 -13.77 -2.07
CA GLU A 324 -6.92 -12.94 -3.27
C GLU A 324 -7.74 -13.66 -4.35
N ALA A 325 -7.43 -14.94 -4.59
CA ALA A 325 -8.10 -15.77 -5.60
C ALA A 325 -9.59 -15.99 -5.29
N ASN A 326 -9.95 -16.15 -4.02
CA ASN A 326 -11.35 -16.28 -3.60
C ASN A 326 -12.17 -15.08 -4.05
N GLY A 327 -11.65 -13.86 -3.92
CA GLY A 327 -12.30 -12.63 -4.38
C GLY A 327 -13.68 -12.38 -3.76
N TYR A 328 -14.35 -11.34 -4.24
CA TYR A 328 -15.56 -10.79 -3.63
C TYR A 328 -16.70 -10.74 -4.65
N ILE A 329 -17.93 -11.04 -4.24
CA ILE A 329 -19.13 -10.81 -5.07
C ILE A 329 -19.78 -9.50 -4.65
N LEU A 330 -20.13 -8.69 -5.65
CA LEU A 330 -20.89 -7.46 -5.47
C LEU A 330 -22.29 -7.61 -6.05
N ASP A 331 -23.26 -7.04 -5.34
CA ASP A 331 -24.62 -6.82 -5.80
C ASP A 331 -24.66 -5.54 -6.66
N LEU A 332 -24.65 -5.76 -7.97
CA LEU A 332 -24.61 -4.69 -8.98
C LEU A 332 -25.91 -3.89 -9.07
N ASP A 333 -27.05 -4.52 -8.78
CA ASP A 333 -28.35 -3.85 -8.79
C ASP A 333 -28.46 -2.90 -7.60
N PHE A 334 -28.08 -3.36 -6.41
CA PHE A 334 -27.95 -2.49 -5.24
C PHE A 334 -26.99 -1.32 -5.50
N ALA A 335 -25.83 -1.58 -6.11
CA ALA A 335 -24.86 -0.54 -6.42
C ALA A 335 -25.47 0.55 -7.31
N LYS A 336 -26.19 0.15 -8.36
CA LYS A 336 -26.84 1.07 -9.29
C LYS A 336 -27.94 1.89 -8.61
N GLU A 337 -28.88 1.23 -7.93
CA GLU A 337 -30.00 1.90 -7.28
C GLU A 337 -29.52 2.86 -6.18
N TYR A 338 -28.57 2.42 -5.37
CA TYR A 338 -28.02 3.26 -4.30
C TYR A 338 -27.17 4.41 -4.87
N GLY A 339 -26.40 4.17 -5.94
CA GLY A 339 -25.67 5.21 -6.65
C GLY A 339 -26.59 6.29 -7.22
N GLU A 340 -27.73 5.91 -7.81
CA GLU A 340 -28.74 6.86 -8.30
C GLU A 340 -29.30 7.73 -7.16
N GLN A 341 -29.62 7.13 -6.00
CA GLN A 341 -30.08 7.85 -4.80
C GLN A 341 -29.03 8.84 -4.28
N LEU A 342 -27.77 8.39 -4.15
CA LEU A 342 -26.65 9.23 -3.69
C LEU A 342 -26.42 10.39 -4.66
N ASN A 343 -26.46 10.15 -5.96
CA ASN A 343 -26.27 11.17 -6.98
C ASN A 343 -27.41 12.20 -7.00
N ALA A 344 -28.67 11.77 -6.78
CA ALA A 344 -29.80 12.68 -6.64
C ALA A 344 -29.64 13.60 -5.42
N ARG A 345 -29.29 13.03 -4.25
CA ARG A 345 -29.03 13.79 -3.02
C ARG A 345 -27.83 14.72 -3.15
N ALA A 346 -26.75 14.28 -3.82
CA ALA A 346 -25.58 15.10 -4.07
C ALA A 346 -25.92 16.32 -4.95
N LYS A 347 -26.77 16.15 -5.98
CA LYS A 347 -27.24 17.26 -6.83
C LYS A 347 -28.09 18.26 -6.04
N GLU A 348 -28.98 17.78 -5.19
CA GLU A 348 -29.80 18.62 -4.30
C GLU A 348 -28.91 19.47 -3.36
N LEU A 349 -27.98 18.82 -2.66
CA LEU A 349 -27.03 19.49 -1.77
C LEU A 349 -26.12 20.45 -2.51
N HIS A 350 -25.66 20.09 -3.71
CA HIS A 350 -24.88 20.98 -4.56
C HIS A 350 -25.65 22.26 -4.87
N ALA A 351 -26.88 22.15 -5.39
CA ALA A 351 -27.71 23.30 -5.70
C ALA A 351 -27.98 24.19 -4.46
N LYS A 352 -28.27 23.56 -3.31
CA LYS A 352 -28.47 24.26 -2.02
C LYS A 352 -27.21 25.02 -1.61
N LEU A 353 -26.04 24.36 -1.63
CA LEU A 353 -24.76 24.93 -1.20
C LEU A 353 -24.32 26.07 -2.13
N ILE A 354 -24.42 25.91 -3.45
CA ILE A 354 -24.12 26.96 -4.41
C ILE A 354 -25.03 28.18 -4.20
N GLY A 355 -26.34 27.97 -4.06
CA GLY A 355 -27.31 29.07 -3.85
C GLY A 355 -27.03 29.90 -2.60
N ILE A 356 -26.45 29.29 -1.55
CA ILE A 356 -26.04 30.00 -0.33
C ILE A 356 -24.67 30.66 -0.50
N LEU A 357 -23.68 29.90 -0.98
CA LEU A 357 -22.26 30.30 -0.96
C LEU A 357 -21.88 31.26 -2.09
N ALA A 358 -22.63 31.30 -3.20
CA ALA A 358 -22.37 32.21 -4.30
C ALA A 358 -22.34 33.69 -3.86
N LYS A 359 -23.16 34.05 -2.85
CA LYS A 359 -23.20 35.41 -2.27
C LYS A 359 -21.92 35.81 -1.53
N TYR A 360 -21.07 34.84 -1.18
CA TYR A 360 -19.85 35.00 -0.40
C TYR A 360 -18.60 34.63 -1.20
N HIS A 361 -18.75 34.36 -2.51
CA HIS A 361 -17.66 34.07 -3.42
C HIS A 361 -17.18 35.35 -4.10
N ASP A 362 -15.87 35.61 -4.06
CA ASP A 362 -15.25 36.83 -4.64
C ASP A 362 -14.76 36.65 -6.08
N GLY A 363 -14.91 35.47 -6.67
CA GLY A 363 -14.41 35.15 -8.01
C GLY A 363 -15.46 35.28 -9.10
N ASP A 364 -15.00 35.54 -10.33
CA ASP A 364 -15.81 35.55 -11.54
C ASP A 364 -16.10 34.10 -11.99
N GLY A 365 -16.98 33.40 -11.28
CA GLY A 365 -17.37 32.01 -11.60
C GLY A 365 -18.18 31.32 -10.50
N GLU A 366 -18.67 30.11 -10.79
CA GLU A 366 -19.34 29.27 -9.79
C GLU A 366 -18.30 28.76 -8.76
N ILE A 367 -18.68 28.76 -7.48
CA ILE A 367 -17.80 28.29 -6.41
C ILE A 367 -17.57 26.77 -6.53
N ASN A 368 -16.31 26.35 -6.58
CA ASN A 368 -15.96 24.94 -6.58
C ASN A 368 -15.98 24.40 -5.13
N LEU A 369 -16.99 23.57 -4.82
CA LEU A 369 -17.17 22.97 -3.49
C LEU A 369 -16.02 22.03 -3.05
N ASN A 370 -15.21 21.57 -4.01
CA ASN A 370 -14.01 20.78 -3.77
C ASN A 370 -12.75 21.64 -3.56
N SER A 371 -12.80 22.95 -3.85
CA SER A 371 -11.68 23.86 -3.67
C SER A 371 -11.55 24.32 -2.23
N THR A 372 -10.55 23.80 -1.51
CA THR A 372 -10.26 24.20 -0.12
C THR A 372 -10.11 25.73 0.04
N PRO A 373 -9.34 26.45 -0.80
CA PRO A 373 -9.20 27.90 -0.67
C PRO A 373 -10.53 28.66 -0.85
N GLN A 374 -11.31 28.32 -1.89
CA GLN A 374 -12.57 29.00 -2.17
C GLN A 374 -13.59 28.74 -1.06
N MET A 375 -13.73 27.49 -0.62
CA MET A 375 -14.65 27.11 0.46
C MET A 375 -14.26 27.73 1.80
N LYS A 376 -12.96 27.78 2.13
CA LYS A 376 -12.47 28.43 3.34
C LYS A 376 -12.87 29.90 3.36
N ALA A 377 -12.64 30.62 2.26
CA ALA A 377 -12.98 32.04 2.15
C ALA A 377 -14.49 32.28 2.25
N ALA A 378 -15.29 31.58 1.44
CA ALA A 378 -16.75 31.74 1.40
C ALA A 378 -17.41 31.39 2.74
N LEU A 379 -17.04 30.25 3.35
CA LEU A 379 -17.58 29.87 4.66
C LEU A 379 -17.16 30.84 5.76
N SER A 380 -15.91 31.31 5.77
CA SER A 380 -15.43 32.26 6.78
C SER A 380 -16.25 33.56 6.77
N LYS A 381 -16.58 34.05 5.57
CA LYS A 381 -17.45 35.22 5.40
C LYS A 381 -18.88 34.94 5.84
N LEU A 382 -19.44 33.81 5.43
CA LEU A 382 -20.81 33.42 5.78
C LEU A 382 -21.03 33.29 7.29
N ILE A 383 -20.10 32.66 8.01
CA ILE A 383 -20.20 32.48 9.46
C ILE A 383 -19.68 33.67 10.27
N GLY A 384 -19.11 34.69 9.61
CA GLY A 384 -18.51 35.86 10.26
C GLY A 384 -17.28 35.56 11.10
N LYS A 385 -16.58 34.45 10.85
CA LYS A 385 -15.41 33.99 11.60
C LYS A 385 -14.38 33.39 10.67
N GLU A 386 -13.12 33.78 10.84
CA GLU A 386 -12.02 33.18 10.09
C GLU A 386 -11.85 31.71 10.46
N LEU A 387 -11.97 30.83 9.47
CA LEU A 387 -11.69 29.41 9.63
C LEU A 387 -10.17 29.17 9.58
N PRO A 388 -9.58 28.40 10.51
CA PRO A 388 -8.15 28.09 10.45
C PRO A 388 -7.80 27.16 9.28
N ASN A 389 -8.64 26.16 9.02
CA ASN A 389 -8.49 25.18 7.95
C ASN A 389 -9.85 24.54 7.61
N MET A 390 -9.86 23.62 6.64
CA MET A 390 -11.06 22.89 6.19
C MET A 390 -11.09 21.43 6.68
N ASP A 391 -10.40 21.12 7.78
CA ASP A 391 -10.36 19.76 8.35
C ASP A 391 -11.75 19.36 8.86
N ALA A 392 -12.24 18.22 8.38
CA ALA A 392 -13.57 17.74 8.69
C ALA A 392 -13.76 17.46 10.18
N LYS A 393 -12.76 16.91 10.87
CA LYS A 393 -12.87 16.45 12.26
C LYS A 393 -12.64 17.57 13.26
N LYS A 394 -11.60 18.38 13.04
CA LYS A 394 -11.14 19.42 13.97
C LYS A 394 -11.91 20.73 13.82
N THR A 395 -12.38 21.05 12.62
CA THR A 395 -12.97 22.37 12.35
C THR A 395 -14.42 22.27 11.91
N LEU A 396 -14.72 21.50 10.86
CA LEU A 396 -16.07 21.52 10.28
C LEU A 396 -17.11 20.79 11.13
N LYS A 397 -16.83 19.60 11.67
CA LYS A 397 -17.80 18.85 12.50
C LYS A 397 -18.27 19.59 13.76
N PRO A 398 -17.40 20.25 14.54
CA PRO A 398 -17.85 21.10 15.65
C PRO A 398 -18.79 22.22 15.19
N LEU A 399 -18.46 22.87 14.07
CA LEU A 399 -19.24 23.97 13.51
C LEU A 399 -20.54 23.51 12.84
N ALA A 400 -20.60 22.28 12.34
CA ALA A 400 -21.80 21.69 11.73
C ALA A 400 -22.98 21.61 12.72
N LYS A 401 -22.71 21.61 14.03
CA LYS A 401 -23.75 21.69 15.07
C LYS A 401 -24.40 23.07 15.18
N GLN A 402 -23.74 24.11 14.68
CA GLN A 402 -24.17 25.50 14.76
C GLN A 402 -24.60 26.06 13.40
N TYR A 403 -24.03 25.54 12.31
CA TYR A 403 -24.21 26.04 10.96
C TYR A 403 -24.64 24.92 10.01
N GLU A 404 -25.89 24.95 9.58
CA GLU A 404 -26.49 23.96 8.67
C GLU A 404 -25.70 23.82 7.37
N VAL A 405 -25.25 24.93 6.78
CA VAL A 405 -24.41 24.94 5.57
C VAL A 405 -23.13 24.10 5.69
N ILE A 406 -22.56 23.98 6.90
CA ILE A 406 -21.38 23.16 7.14
C ILE A 406 -21.77 21.68 7.28
N ALA A 407 -22.93 21.40 7.89
CA ALA A 407 -23.49 20.05 7.94
C ALA A 407 -23.78 19.53 6.52
N ASP A 408 -24.47 20.33 5.70
CA ASP A 408 -24.76 20.04 4.30
C ASP A 408 -23.47 19.81 3.48
N LEU A 409 -22.44 20.63 3.69
CA LEU A 409 -21.15 20.46 3.01
C LEU A 409 -20.46 19.15 3.40
N LEU A 410 -20.51 18.79 4.68
CA LEU A 410 -19.94 17.52 5.16
C LEU A 410 -20.70 16.33 4.59
N GLU A 411 -22.04 16.41 4.53
CA GLU A 411 -22.88 15.40 3.89
C GLU A 411 -22.57 15.29 2.39
N TYR A 412 -22.52 16.41 1.67
CA TYR A 412 -22.18 16.46 0.25
C TYR A 412 -20.82 15.82 -0.03
N ARG A 413 -19.78 16.17 0.75
CA ARG A 413 -18.44 15.58 0.62
C ARG A 413 -18.42 14.08 0.97
N LYS A 414 -19.22 13.65 1.95
CA LYS A 414 -19.36 12.22 2.29
C LYS A 414 -19.99 11.45 1.13
N ILE A 415 -21.12 11.93 0.61
CA ILE A 415 -21.90 11.26 -0.43
C ILE A 415 -21.16 11.25 -1.77
N THR A 416 -20.58 12.38 -2.20
CA THR A 416 -19.81 12.43 -3.45
C THR A 416 -18.59 11.50 -3.43
N LYS A 417 -17.89 11.43 -2.29
CA LYS A 417 -16.80 10.45 -2.13
C LYS A 417 -17.34 9.01 -2.12
N LEU A 418 -18.42 8.75 -1.39
CA LEU A 418 -19.04 7.41 -1.32
C LEU A 418 -19.47 6.93 -2.71
N SER A 419 -20.20 7.76 -3.46
CA SER A 419 -20.66 7.48 -4.82
C SER A 419 -19.46 7.30 -5.75
N GLY A 420 -18.63 8.33 -5.91
CA GLY A 420 -17.59 8.34 -6.93
C GLY A 420 -16.41 7.41 -6.67
N THR A 421 -16.11 7.05 -5.41
CA THR A 421 -14.96 6.17 -5.09
C THR A 421 -15.38 4.72 -4.89
N TYR A 422 -16.59 4.46 -4.39
CA TYR A 422 -16.99 3.12 -3.96
C TYR A 422 -18.19 2.60 -4.74
N ILE A 423 -19.33 3.28 -4.71
CA ILE A 423 -20.58 2.74 -5.25
C ILE A 423 -20.59 2.72 -6.78
N ASP A 424 -20.12 3.79 -7.43
CA ASP A 424 -20.11 3.89 -8.89
C ASP A 424 -18.83 3.27 -9.50
N ALA A 425 -17.69 3.44 -8.82
CA ALA A 425 -16.38 3.08 -9.36
C ALA A 425 -15.93 1.66 -9.05
N LEU A 426 -16.37 1.04 -7.95
CA LEU A 426 -15.97 -0.34 -7.67
C LEU A 426 -16.61 -1.34 -8.65
N PRO A 427 -17.92 -1.25 -8.98
CA PRO A 427 -18.55 -2.15 -9.94
C PRO A 427 -17.86 -2.25 -11.31
N THR A 428 -17.23 -1.18 -11.78
CA THR A 428 -16.54 -1.17 -13.08
C THR A 428 -15.21 -1.94 -13.08
N LYS A 429 -14.71 -2.32 -11.89
CA LYS A 429 -13.43 -3.03 -11.69
C LYS A 429 -13.58 -4.55 -11.58
N GLN A 430 -14.74 -5.10 -11.97
CA GLN A 430 -14.96 -6.54 -11.93
C GLN A 430 -13.97 -7.25 -12.85
N ASN A 431 -13.37 -8.34 -12.37
CA ASN A 431 -12.59 -9.17 -13.27
C ASN A 431 -13.54 -9.83 -14.30
N PRO A 432 -13.28 -9.68 -15.60
CA PRO A 432 -14.20 -10.14 -16.63
C PRO A 432 -14.31 -11.67 -16.71
N THR A 433 -13.28 -12.39 -16.24
CA THR A 433 -13.18 -13.85 -16.29
C THR A 433 -13.85 -14.49 -15.08
N THR A 434 -13.47 -14.08 -13.87
CA THR A 434 -13.98 -14.68 -12.63
C THR A 434 -15.36 -14.14 -12.24
N LYS A 435 -15.76 -12.97 -12.78
CA LYS A 435 -16.92 -12.19 -12.33
C LYS A 435 -16.85 -11.81 -10.84
N ARG A 436 -15.64 -11.79 -10.28
CA ARG A 436 -15.37 -11.37 -8.91
C ARG A 436 -14.44 -10.18 -8.91
N TRP A 437 -14.39 -9.49 -7.78
CA TRP A 437 -13.43 -8.44 -7.53
C TRP A 437 -12.29 -9.04 -6.71
N HIS A 438 -11.05 -8.74 -7.07
CA HIS A 438 -9.88 -9.28 -6.37
C HIS A 438 -9.08 -8.14 -5.75
N SER A 439 -9.01 -8.13 -4.41
CA SER A 439 -8.20 -7.16 -3.67
C SER A 439 -6.78 -7.69 -3.58
N ARG A 440 -5.77 -6.83 -3.75
CA ARG A 440 -4.39 -7.16 -3.40
C ARG A 440 -4.16 -6.98 -1.91
N PHE A 441 -3.45 -7.90 -1.27
CA PHE A 441 -3.04 -7.83 0.13
C PHE A 441 -1.51 -7.75 0.21
N ASN A 442 -1.03 -6.76 0.97
CA ASN A 442 0.39 -6.59 1.21
C ASN A 442 0.73 -7.09 2.64
N PRO A 443 1.45 -8.22 2.79
CA PRO A 443 1.85 -8.77 4.10
C PRO A 443 2.81 -7.88 4.88
N ILE A 444 3.48 -6.97 4.19
CA ILE A 444 4.42 -5.98 4.72
C ILE A 444 3.86 -4.55 4.72
N GLY A 445 2.53 -4.41 4.57
CA GLY A 445 1.85 -3.12 4.37
C GLY A 445 2.01 -2.09 5.49
N THR A 446 2.32 -2.51 6.72
CA THR A 446 2.64 -1.58 7.81
C THR A 446 3.93 -1.96 8.53
N VAL A 447 4.64 -0.96 9.04
CA VAL A 447 5.84 -1.16 9.89
C VAL A 447 5.54 -1.95 11.16
N THR A 448 4.28 -1.94 11.64
CA THR A 448 3.83 -2.75 12.78
C THR A 448 3.55 -4.19 12.41
N GLY A 449 3.57 -4.56 11.12
CA GLY A 449 3.34 -5.92 10.64
C GLY A 449 1.88 -6.26 10.39
N ARG A 450 0.96 -5.29 10.46
CA ARG A 450 -0.43 -5.48 10.00
C ARG A 450 -0.45 -5.52 8.47
N PHE A 451 -1.40 -6.27 7.92
CA PHE A 451 -1.68 -6.24 6.49
C PHE A 451 -2.17 -4.86 6.07
N SER A 452 -1.99 -4.56 4.80
CA SER A 452 -2.78 -3.56 4.10
C SER A 452 -3.41 -4.17 2.86
N SER A 453 -4.41 -3.52 2.28
CA SER A 453 -5.00 -3.95 1.02
C SER A 453 -5.15 -2.78 0.04
N GLY A 454 -5.16 -3.11 -1.25
CA GLY A 454 -5.57 -2.21 -2.33
C GLY A 454 -4.55 -1.19 -2.84
N LYS A 455 -3.31 -1.17 -2.35
CA LYS A 455 -2.21 -0.46 -3.01
C LYS A 455 -1.03 -1.40 -3.17
N ASP A 456 -0.65 -1.65 -4.42
CA ASP A 456 0.65 -2.16 -4.81
C ASP A 456 1.49 -0.97 -5.28
N GLU A 457 2.75 -0.93 -4.89
CA GLU A 457 3.67 0.17 -5.26
C GLU A 457 4.09 0.08 -6.73
N ASP A 458 4.03 -1.12 -7.33
CA ASP A 458 4.48 -1.39 -8.69
C ASP A 458 3.35 -1.43 -9.74
N ALA A 459 2.09 -1.46 -9.30
CA ALA A 459 0.96 -1.45 -10.22
C ALA A 459 0.60 -0.02 -10.63
N ALA A 460 0.79 0.31 -11.91
CA ALA A 460 0.30 1.55 -12.51
C ALA A 460 -1.25 1.58 -12.63
N ASP A 461 -1.93 0.46 -12.38
CA ASP A 461 -3.37 0.33 -12.62
C ASP A 461 -4.24 0.74 -11.41
N SER A 462 -5.27 1.50 -11.74
CA SER A 462 -6.29 2.06 -10.85
C SER A 462 -7.31 1.03 -10.35
N ASN A 463 -7.23 -0.23 -10.81
CA ASN A 463 -8.21 -1.29 -10.51
C ASN A 463 -8.12 -1.90 -9.10
N GLN A 464 -7.20 -1.40 -8.28
CA GLN A 464 -7.04 -1.88 -6.92
C GLN A 464 -8.09 -1.29 -5.99
N PHE A 465 -8.67 -2.13 -5.14
CA PHE A 465 -9.60 -1.72 -4.09
C PHE A 465 -9.11 -2.22 -2.73
N ASN A 466 -9.27 -1.38 -1.71
CA ASN A 466 -8.89 -1.70 -0.35
C ASN A 466 -10.10 -2.26 0.38
N VAL A 467 -10.21 -3.59 0.51
CA VAL A 467 -11.32 -4.23 1.24
C VAL A 467 -11.33 -3.85 2.72
N GLN A 468 -10.16 -3.62 3.34
CA GLN A 468 -10.06 -3.33 4.77
C GLN A 468 -10.66 -1.98 5.18
N ASN A 469 -10.86 -1.06 4.23
CA ASN A 469 -11.30 0.31 4.50
C ASN A 469 -12.56 0.68 3.69
N GLN A 470 -13.53 -0.23 3.66
CA GLN A 470 -14.84 0.02 3.06
C GLN A 470 -15.77 0.76 4.04
N PRO A 471 -16.35 1.91 3.64
CA PRO A 471 -17.39 2.58 4.41
C PRO A 471 -18.57 1.64 4.68
N GLU A 472 -19.22 1.78 5.84
CA GLU A 472 -20.37 0.96 6.24
C GLU A 472 -21.45 0.85 5.16
N ASP A 473 -21.78 1.97 4.52
CA ASP A 473 -22.78 2.00 3.45
C ASP A 473 -22.32 1.28 2.17
N ALA A 474 -21.01 1.25 1.89
CA ALA A 474 -20.44 0.51 0.76
C ALA A 474 -20.33 -1.00 1.04
N ARG A 475 -20.13 -1.41 2.30
CA ARG A 475 -20.08 -2.83 2.69
C ARG A 475 -21.35 -3.58 2.28
N LYS A 476 -22.50 -2.90 2.27
CA LYS A 476 -23.78 -3.45 1.84
C LYS A 476 -23.75 -3.97 0.39
N MET A 477 -22.86 -3.50 -0.46
CA MET A 477 -22.74 -4.02 -1.83
C MET A 477 -22.13 -5.42 -1.88
N PHE A 478 -21.40 -5.84 -0.84
CA PHE A 478 -20.74 -7.14 -0.80
C PHE A 478 -21.69 -8.21 -0.28
N VAL A 479 -21.80 -9.32 -1.01
CA VAL A 479 -22.73 -10.42 -0.71
C VAL A 479 -22.03 -11.77 -0.69
N ALA A 480 -22.57 -12.71 0.08
CA ALA A 480 -22.20 -14.11 0.00
C ALA A 480 -22.62 -14.69 -1.36
N PRO A 481 -21.89 -15.66 -1.92
CA PRO A 481 -22.38 -16.43 -3.07
C PRO A 481 -23.63 -17.24 -2.73
N ASP A 482 -24.38 -17.61 -3.77
CA ASP A 482 -25.56 -18.46 -3.63
C ASP A 482 -25.23 -19.78 -2.90
N GLY A 483 -26.10 -20.17 -1.96
CA GLY A 483 -25.92 -21.36 -1.12
C GLY A 483 -24.86 -21.23 -0.03
N LYS A 484 -24.27 -20.03 0.14
CA LYS A 484 -23.27 -19.73 1.16
C LYS A 484 -23.67 -18.54 2.03
N VAL A 485 -22.98 -18.40 3.14
CA VAL A 485 -23.04 -17.24 4.04
C VAL A 485 -21.64 -16.75 4.35
N LEU A 486 -21.55 -15.50 4.78
CA LEU A 486 -20.35 -14.95 5.39
C LEU A 486 -20.45 -15.08 6.91
N ILE A 487 -19.38 -15.52 7.55
CA ILE A 487 -19.24 -15.54 9.01
C ILE A 487 -18.06 -14.67 9.38
N SER A 488 -18.33 -13.56 10.04
CA SER A 488 -17.33 -12.68 10.63
C SER A 488 -17.02 -13.14 12.04
N ALA A 489 -15.74 -13.17 12.38
CA ALA A 489 -15.24 -13.39 13.73
C ALA A 489 -14.21 -12.31 14.06
N ASP A 490 -14.54 -11.43 15.00
CA ASP A 490 -13.73 -10.28 15.43
C ASP A 490 -13.11 -10.51 16.80
N PHE A 491 -11.87 -10.09 17.03
CA PHE A 491 -11.23 -10.26 18.34
C PHE A 491 -11.80 -9.31 19.40
N LYS A 492 -12.23 -9.85 20.53
CA LYS A 492 -12.69 -9.05 21.67
C LYS A 492 -11.53 -8.31 22.35
N ALA A 493 -11.43 -7.02 22.06
CA ALA A 493 -10.53 -6.10 22.75
C ALA A 493 -9.04 -6.55 22.67
N GLN A 494 -8.61 -6.96 21.48
CA GLN A 494 -7.30 -7.55 21.21
C GLN A 494 -6.13 -6.77 21.84
N GLU A 495 -6.07 -5.46 21.60
CA GLU A 495 -4.93 -4.62 22.02
C GLU A 495 -4.82 -4.47 23.55
N ILE A 496 -5.95 -4.41 24.27
CA ILE A 496 -5.92 -4.30 25.74
C ILE A 496 -5.63 -5.65 26.41
N ARG A 497 -6.02 -6.77 25.81
CA ARG A 497 -5.57 -8.12 26.25
C ARG A 497 -4.07 -8.28 26.06
N CYS A 498 -3.56 -7.89 24.89
CA CYS A 498 -2.12 -7.86 24.63
C CYS A 498 -1.38 -6.95 25.62
N THR A 499 -1.93 -5.77 25.94
CA THR A 499 -1.36 -4.86 26.94
C THR A 499 -1.32 -5.51 28.32
N ALA A 500 -2.43 -6.12 28.77
CA ALA A 500 -2.50 -6.81 30.06
C ALA A 500 -1.45 -7.92 30.19
N TYR A 501 -1.28 -8.70 29.11
CA TYR A 501 -0.26 -9.74 29.03
C TYR A 501 1.16 -9.19 29.07
N LEU A 502 1.47 -8.18 28.23
CA LEU A 502 2.83 -7.62 28.13
C LEU A 502 3.25 -6.84 29.38
N SER A 503 2.32 -6.17 30.06
CA SER A 503 2.59 -5.41 31.30
C SER A 503 2.47 -6.26 32.57
N GLY A 504 1.76 -7.39 32.52
CA GLY A 504 1.49 -8.23 33.67
C GLY A 504 0.59 -7.57 34.74
N GLU A 505 -0.22 -6.58 34.34
CA GLU A 505 -1.02 -5.73 35.25
C GLU A 505 -2.22 -6.51 35.83
N PRO A 506 -2.25 -6.77 37.16
CA PRO A 506 -3.29 -7.59 37.78
C PRO A 506 -4.71 -7.06 37.55
N VAL A 507 -4.91 -5.73 37.62
CA VAL A 507 -6.25 -5.14 37.44
C VAL A 507 -6.85 -5.48 36.07
N LEU A 508 -6.02 -5.48 35.02
CA LEU A 508 -6.46 -5.82 33.66
C LEU A 508 -6.64 -7.33 33.49
N ILE A 509 -5.69 -8.12 34.01
CA ILE A 509 -5.73 -9.59 33.91
C ILE A 509 -6.98 -10.13 34.61
N GLU A 510 -7.23 -9.71 35.85
CA GLU A 510 -8.39 -10.13 36.63
C GLU A 510 -9.71 -9.74 35.97
N ALA A 511 -9.78 -8.57 35.31
CA ALA A 511 -10.98 -8.17 34.59
C ALA A 511 -11.32 -9.19 33.49
N PHE A 512 -10.31 -9.66 32.74
CA PHE A 512 -10.53 -10.67 31.71
C PHE A 512 -10.83 -12.06 32.28
N GLU A 513 -10.16 -12.47 33.37
CA GLU A 513 -10.43 -13.75 34.04
C GLU A 513 -11.85 -13.82 34.60
N LYS A 514 -12.39 -12.69 35.07
CA LYS A 514 -13.76 -12.58 35.62
C LYS A 514 -14.82 -12.29 34.55
N GLY A 515 -14.44 -12.19 33.26
CA GLY A 515 -15.38 -11.84 32.18
C GLY A 515 -15.93 -10.42 32.25
N ILE A 516 -15.22 -9.52 32.94
CA ILE A 516 -15.59 -8.11 33.13
C ILE A 516 -15.03 -7.30 31.95
N ASP A 517 -15.84 -6.41 31.39
CA ASP A 517 -15.39 -5.49 30.36
C ASP A 517 -14.37 -4.51 30.95
N PRO A 518 -13.13 -4.47 30.43
CA PRO A 518 -12.06 -3.69 31.04
C PRO A 518 -12.32 -2.17 30.92
N TYR A 519 -12.98 -1.72 29.85
CA TYR A 519 -13.29 -0.31 29.65
C TYR A 519 -14.39 0.15 30.60
N ALA A 520 -15.43 -0.65 30.76
CA ALA A 520 -16.49 -0.38 31.73
C ALA A 520 -15.97 -0.46 33.17
N ASN A 521 -15.05 -1.38 33.46
CA ASN A 521 -14.41 -1.47 34.77
C ASN A 521 -13.62 -0.20 35.10
N MET A 522 -12.76 0.25 34.18
CA MET A 522 -12.02 1.51 34.33
C MET A 522 -12.97 2.72 34.44
N ALA A 523 -14.05 2.74 33.65
CA ALA A 523 -15.06 3.80 33.72
C ALA A 523 -15.76 3.80 35.09
N SER A 524 -16.12 2.64 35.62
CA SER A 524 -16.76 2.49 36.93
C SER A 524 -15.86 3.03 38.04
N MET A 525 -14.58 2.67 38.01
CA MET A 525 -13.58 3.15 38.97
C MET A 525 -13.43 4.68 38.91
N TYR A 526 -13.32 5.25 37.70
CA TYR A 526 -13.09 6.67 37.51
C TYR A 526 -14.33 7.53 37.81
N TYR A 527 -15.47 7.21 37.18
CA TYR A 527 -16.72 7.97 37.37
C TYR A 527 -17.39 7.68 38.72
N LYS A 528 -16.86 6.70 39.48
CA LYS A 528 -17.41 6.25 40.77
C LYS A 528 -18.89 5.86 40.67
N ARG A 529 -19.23 5.22 39.55
CA ARG A 529 -20.56 4.70 39.24
C ARG A 529 -20.56 3.17 39.23
N PRO A 530 -21.67 2.50 39.59
CA PRO A 530 -21.74 1.04 39.54
C PRO A 530 -21.43 0.49 38.15
N TYR A 531 -20.69 -0.64 38.07
CA TYR A 531 -20.30 -1.27 36.80
C TYR A 531 -21.47 -1.48 35.83
N HIS A 532 -22.62 -1.95 36.33
CA HIS A 532 -23.78 -2.21 35.49
C HIS A 532 -24.39 -0.95 34.85
N GLU A 533 -24.17 0.24 35.42
CA GLU A 533 -24.64 1.51 34.84
C GLU A 533 -23.71 2.05 33.75
N VAL A 534 -22.44 1.62 33.76
CA VAL A 534 -21.42 2.06 32.80
C VAL A 534 -21.02 0.96 31.82
N ASN A 535 -21.52 -0.27 31.96
CA ASN A 535 -21.30 -1.34 30.99
C ASN A 535 -22.11 -1.12 29.71
N LYS A 536 -21.90 -1.95 28.68
CA LYS A 536 -22.74 -1.96 27.48
C LYS A 536 -24.22 -2.12 27.83
N LEU A 537 -25.06 -1.43 27.08
CA LEU A 537 -26.51 -1.54 27.16
C LEU A 537 -26.98 -2.94 26.70
N PRO A 538 -28.20 -3.38 27.03
CA PRO A 538 -28.72 -4.69 26.60
C PRO A 538 -28.74 -4.91 25.08
N ASN A 539 -28.81 -3.83 24.30
CA ASN A 539 -28.71 -3.84 22.84
C ASN A 539 -27.26 -3.91 22.32
N GLY A 540 -26.27 -4.03 23.21
CA GLY A 540 -24.85 -4.10 22.88
C GLY A 540 -24.15 -2.75 22.67
N GLU A 541 -24.88 -1.63 22.74
CA GLU A 541 -24.31 -0.29 22.55
C GLU A 541 -23.46 0.18 23.74
N ASP A 542 -22.45 0.99 23.46
CA ASP A 542 -21.62 1.59 24.49
C ASP A 542 -22.35 2.72 25.23
N THR A 543 -22.28 2.71 26.56
CA THR A 543 -22.60 3.90 27.36
C THR A 543 -21.62 5.04 27.04
N PRO A 544 -22.02 6.31 27.23
CA PRO A 544 -21.13 7.46 27.05
C PRO A 544 -19.82 7.32 27.83
N GLU A 545 -19.89 6.86 29.07
CA GLU A 545 -18.74 6.66 29.96
C GLU A 545 -17.79 5.57 29.48
N ARG A 546 -18.31 4.38 29.09
CA ARG A 546 -17.48 3.30 28.53
C ARG A 546 -16.80 3.75 27.24
N LYS A 547 -17.56 4.41 26.36
CA LYS A 547 -17.05 4.91 25.08
C LYS A 547 -15.95 5.94 25.29
N ALA A 548 -16.15 6.89 26.20
CA ALA A 548 -15.14 7.86 26.58
C ALA A 548 -13.89 7.17 27.13
N MET A 549 -14.05 6.23 28.07
CA MET A 549 -12.93 5.49 28.65
C MET A 549 -12.14 4.69 27.60
N LYS A 550 -12.82 4.02 26.66
CA LYS A 550 -12.16 3.31 25.54
C LYS A 550 -11.32 4.26 24.69
N VAL A 551 -11.88 5.42 24.33
CA VAL A 551 -11.18 6.43 23.53
C VAL A 551 -9.97 6.97 24.28
N VAL A 552 -10.12 7.28 25.56
CA VAL A 552 -9.04 7.76 26.42
C VAL A 552 -7.95 6.72 26.55
N TRP A 553 -8.28 5.47 26.87
CA TRP A 553 -7.33 4.37 26.98
C TRP A 553 -6.46 4.23 25.74
N LEU A 554 -7.08 4.15 24.55
CA LEU A 554 -6.34 4.02 23.30
C LEU A 554 -5.47 5.25 23.03
N ALA A 555 -5.96 6.44 23.34
CA ALA A 555 -5.20 7.67 23.19
C ALA A 555 -3.98 7.74 24.15
N THR A 556 -4.17 7.43 25.43
CA THR A 556 -3.16 7.57 26.47
C THR A 556 -2.11 6.47 26.41
N LEU A 557 -2.49 5.23 26.10
CA LEU A 557 -1.57 4.11 25.87
C LEU A 557 -0.53 4.43 24.78
N TYR A 558 -0.93 5.23 23.78
CA TYR A 558 -0.04 5.67 22.69
C TYR A 558 0.62 7.02 22.93
N GLY A 559 0.73 7.45 24.19
CA GLY A 559 1.52 8.61 24.60
C GLY A 559 0.95 9.95 24.14
N MET A 560 -0.39 10.06 24.08
CA MET A 560 -1.06 11.34 23.87
C MET A 560 -0.70 12.34 24.98
N SER A 561 -0.46 13.62 24.62
CA SER A 561 -0.14 14.67 25.59
C SER A 561 -1.36 15.06 26.43
N ASP A 562 -1.13 15.60 27.63
CA ASP A 562 -2.19 16.06 28.54
C ASP A 562 -3.05 17.15 27.90
N TYR A 563 -2.45 18.04 27.09
CA TYR A 563 -3.19 19.04 26.32
C TYR A 563 -4.18 18.41 25.34
N SER A 564 -3.75 17.35 24.63
CA SER A 564 -4.61 16.68 23.65
C SER A 564 -5.70 15.87 24.35
N LEU A 565 -5.39 15.29 25.51
CA LEU A 565 -6.38 14.59 26.33
C LEU A 565 -7.42 15.57 26.90
N ALA A 566 -6.99 16.73 27.41
CA ALA A 566 -7.85 17.80 27.90
C ALA A 566 -8.83 18.27 26.82
N GLU A 567 -8.34 18.53 25.60
CA GLU A 567 -9.17 18.90 24.45
C GLU A 567 -10.18 17.79 24.10
N MET A 568 -9.74 16.52 24.12
CA MET A 568 -10.57 15.37 23.80
C MET A 568 -11.70 15.15 24.82
N LEU A 569 -11.43 15.38 26.10
CA LEU A 569 -12.38 15.18 27.19
C LEU A 569 -13.17 16.44 27.55
N GLY A 570 -12.84 17.60 26.97
CA GLY A 570 -13.43 18.88 27.36
C GLY A 570 -13.04 19.32 28.78
N LEU A 571 -11.88 18.88 29.26
CA LEU A 571 -11.34 19.18 30.58
C LEU A 571 -10.29 20.29 30.52
N SER A 572 -9.96 20.89 31.66
CA SER A 572 -8.74 21.67 31.80
C SER A 572 -7.51 20.75 31.75
N LYS A 573 -6.33 21.33 31.43
CA LYS A 573 -5.06 20.57 31.45
C LYS A 573 -4.81 19.93 32.82
N ALA A 574 -5.08 20.65 33.91
CA ALA A 574 -4.87 20.16 35.27
C ALA A 574 -5.76 18.94 35.58
N GLU A 575 -7.04 18.99 35.19
CA GLU A 575 -7.97 17.87 35.33
C GLU A 575 -7.55 16.67 34.47
N ALA A 576 -7.07 16.89 33.25
CA ALA A 576 -6.57 15.81 32.39
C ALA A 576 -5.28 15.16 32.93
N THR A 577 -4.38 15.94 33.56
CA THR A 577 -3.21 15.39 34.26
C THR A 577 -3.65 14.56 35.46
N ALA A 578 -4.52 15.09 36.32
CA ALA A 578 -5.05 14.36 37.47
C ALA A 578 -5.79 13.07 37.07
N PHE A 579 -6.57 13.11 35.99
CA PHE A 579 -7.23 11.95 35.40
C PHE A 579 -6.22 10.84 35.08
N LYS A 580 -5.13 11.19 34.38
CA LYS A 580 -4.10 10.21 34.00
C LYS A 580 -3.41 9.65 35.22
N GLU A 581 -3.06 10.50 36.17
CA GLU A 581 -2.40 10.09 37.41
C GLU A 581 -3.28 9.13 38.23
N GLU A 582 -4.59 9.38 38.33
CA GLU A 582 -5.53 8.48 39.00
C GLU A 582 -5.66 7.14 38.26
N LEU A 583 -5.88 7.18 36.94
CA LEU A 583 -6.05 5.98 36.11
C LEU A 583 -4.80 5.07 36.14
N PHE A 584 -3.62 5.66 35.90
CA PHE A 584 -2.36 4.93 35.85
C PHE A 584 -1.78 4.64 37.25
N GLY A 585 -2.15 5.44 38.26
CA GLY A 585 -1.82 5.18 39.66
C GLY A 585 -2.49 3.92 40.20
N GLY A 586 -3.69 3.59 39.71
CA GLY A 586 -4.36 2.31 39.95
C GLY A 586 -3.74 1.11 39.21
N MET A 587 -2.77 1.32 38.32
CA MET A 587 -2.14 0.29 37.47
C MET A 587 -0.60 0.41 37.49
N PRO A 588 0.05 0.12 38.64
CA PRO A 588 1.47 0.39 38.83
C PRO A 588 2.39 -0.42 37.92
N LYS A 589 2.04 -1.66 37.56
CA LYS A 589 2.87 -2.47 36.66
C LYS A 589 2.78 -1.98 35.22
N LEU A 590 1.59 -1.56 34.79
CA LEU A 590 1.42 -0.89 33.49
C LEU A 590 2.27 0.38 33.40
N SER A 591 2.20 1.24 34.42
CA SER A 591 2.97 2.47 34.49
C SER A 591 4.48 2.21 34.42
N ALA A 592 4.97 1.23 35.19
CA ALA A 592 6.36 0.81 35.14
C ALA A 592 6.75 0.29 33.74
N TRP A 593 5.91 -0.55 33.13
CA TRP A 593 6.14 -1.10 31.80
C TRP A 593 6.21 -0.02 30.71
N LEU A 594 5.32 0.97 30.73
CA LEU A 594 5.34 2.12 29.82
C LEU A 594 6.66 2.89 29.94
N LYS A 595 7.10 3.18 31.17
CA LYS A 595 8.36 3.86 31.42
C LYS A 595 9.56 3.05 30.92
N THR A 596 9.59 1.75 31.21
CA THR A 596 10.66 0.85 30.74
C THR A 596 10.71 0.80 29.20
N ASN A 597 9.57 0.86 28.51
CA ASN A 597 9.54 0.94 27.05
C ASN A 597 10.21 2.21 26.52
N GLU A 598 9.87 3.37 27.09
CA GLU A 598 10.47 4.65 26.69
C GLU A 598 11.99 4.64 26.93
N GLU A 599 12.44 4.15 28.09
CA GLU A 599 13.86 4.02 28.42
C GLU A 599 14.57 3.06 27.46
N HIS A 600 13.93 1.93 27.11
CA HIS A 600 14.48 0.96 26.18
C HIS A 600 14.62 1.54 24.77
N VAL A 601 13.61 2.27 24.27
CA VAL A 601 13.68 2.99 22.99
C VAL A 601 14.80 4.04 23.02
N ALA A 602 14.91 4.82 24.09
CA ALA A 602 15.94 5.85 24.23
C ALA A 602 17.36 5.26 24.20
N LYS A 603 17.55 4.10 24.83
CA LYS A 603 18.85 3.43 24.93
C LYS A 603 19.23 2.66 23.67
N TYR A 604 18.33 1.83 23.16
CA TYR A 604 18.63 0.85 22.11
C TYR A 604 18.09 1.26 20.74
N GLY A 605 17.08 2.12 20.68
CA GLY A 605 16.47 2.57 19.43
C GLY A 605 15.68 1.48 18.71
N PHE A 606 15.10 0.52 19.44
CA PHE A 606 14.15 -0.45 18.91
C PHE A 606 13.26 -1.00 20.03
N VAL A 607 12.21 -1.75 19.68
CA VAL A 607 11.41 -2.59 20.58
C VAL A 607 11.11 -3.94 19.93
N TRP A 608 10.69 -4.90 20.75
CA TRP A 608 10.25 -6.22 20.31
C TRP A 608 8.74 -6.39 20.47
N ALA A 609 8.12 -7.04 19.48
CA ALA A 609 6.82 -7.68 19.64
C ALA A 609 6.93 -8.90 20.60
N ASP A 610 5.80 -9.55 20.87
CA ASP A 610 5.75 -10.72 21.75
C ASP A 610 6.77 -11.79 21.33
N LYS A 611 7.35 -12.45 22.33
CA LYS A 611 8.36 -13.50 22.19
C LYS A 611 9.56 -13.10 21.32
N GLN A 612 9.81 -11.80 21.10
CA GLN A 612 10.84 -11.30 20.18
C GLN A 612 10.67 -11.78 18.73
N GLN A 613 9.44 -12.11 18.32
CA GLN A 613 9.15 -12.61 16.98
C GLN A 613 9.35 -11.56 15.88
N ARG A 614 9.18 -10.27 16.22
CA ARG A 614 9.36 -9.15 15.29
C ARG A 614 9.99 -7.95 15.99
N LYS A 615 10.93 -7.29 15.31
CA LYS A 615 11.63 -6.07 15.80
C LYS A 615 11.04 -4.83 15.13
N ARG A 616 10.82 -3.76 15.90
CA ARG A 616 10.56 -2.40 15.40
C ARG A 616 11.74 -1.49 15.75
N ARG A 617 12.48 -1.04 14.75
CA ARG A 617 13.63 -0.13 14.79
C ARG A 617 13.17 1.33 14.79
N LEU A 618 13.59 2.06 15.82
CA LEU A 618 13.23 3.45 16.12
C LEU A 618 14.52 4.27 16.38
N PRO A 619 15.39 4.45 15.38
CA PRO A 619 16.69 5.10 15.57
C PRO A 619 16.57 6.55 16.09
N ASP A 620 15.51 7.26 15.70
CA ASP A 620 15.19 8.61 16.19
C ASP A 620 15.01 8.67 17.71
N GLY A 621 14.66 7.56 18.36
CA GLY A 621 14.55 7.48 19.81
C GLY A 621 15.86 7.73 20.55
N LYS A 622 17.01 7.46 19.89
CA LYS A 622 18.35 7.65 20.44
C LYS A 622 18.87 9.08 20.29
N LEU A 623 18.16 9.94 19.57
CA LEU A 623 18.58 11.32 19.36
C LEU A 623 18.49 12.11 20.67
N LYS A 624 19.46 13.00 20.90
CA LYS A 624 19.42 13.90 22.06
C LYS A 624 18.42 15.02 21.82
N ARG A 625 17.58 15.30 22.82
CA ARG A 625 16.68 16.46 22.79
C ARG A 625 17.47 17.75 22.67
N LYS A 626 16.88 18.72 21.97
CA LYS A 626 17.42 20.07 21.84
C LYS A 626 16.58 21.02 22.68
N GLU A 627 17.22 21.92 23.40
CA GLU A 627 16.54 22.84 24.29
C GLU A 627 15.81 23.93 23.49
N ILE A 628 14.58 24.24 23.91
CA ILE A 628 13.78 25.35 23.40
C ILE A 628 13.42 26.20 24.62
N PRO A 629 13.77 27.51 24.66
CA PRO A 629 13.48 28.36 25.81
C PRO A 629 11.99 28.37 26.15
N TYR A 630 11.68 28.44 27.45
CA TYR A 630 10.31 28.52 27.93
C TYR A 630 9.56 29.72 27.30
N GLY A 631 8.31 29.49 26.88
CA GLY A 631 7.50 30.50 26.19
C GLY A 631 7.86 30.75 24.71
N LYS A 632 8.93 30.14 24.18
CA LYS A 632 9.36 30.28 22.76
C LYS A 632 8.96 29.11 21.88
N TRP A 633 8.10 28.23 22.36
CA TRP A 633 7.68 27.04 21.60
C TRP A 633 7.09 27.38 20.24
N ASN A 634 6.30 28.46 20.10
CA ASN A 634 5.66 28.83 18.82
C ASN A 634 6.48 29.80 17.96
N ASP A 635 7.69 30.17 18.38
CA ASP A 635 8.52 31.12 17.64
C ASP A 635 9.11 30.44 16.39
N PRO A 636 8.90 30.97 15.16
CA PRO A 636 9.42 30.38 13.92
C PRO A 636 10.93 30.11 13.93
N LYS A 637 11.70 30.88 14.71
CA LYS A 637 13.15 30.69 14.87
C LYS A 637 13.52 29.29 15.38
N TYR A 638 12.64 28.64 16.14
CA TYR A 638 12.88 27.33 16.74
C TYR A 638 12.22 26.17 15.99
N ASP A 639 11.78 26.38 14.75
CA ASP A 639 11.03 25.37 13.99
C ASP A 639 11.81 24.08 13.75
N GLU A 640 13.09 24.19 13.37
CA GLU A 640 13.96 23.02 13.18
C GLU A 640 14.21 22.25 14.48
N LEU A 641 14.36 22.95 15.61
CA LEU A 641 14.50 22.36 16.94
C LEU A 641 13.21 21.63 17.36
N ARG A 642 12.04 22.20 17.04
CA ARG A 642 10.75 21.53 17.24
C ARG A 642 10.63 20.28 16.39
N LYS A 643 10.93 20.35 15.09
CA LYS A 643 10.88 19.20 14.17
C LYS A 643 11.80 18.08 14.66
N HIS A 644 13.01 18.42 15.10
CA HIS A 644 13.95 17.47 15.70
C HIS A 644 13.35 16.78 16.94
N ASN A 645 12.89 17.55 17.92
CA ASN A 645 12.27 16.99 19.13
C ASN A 645 10.97 16.22 18.83
N ALA A 646 10.23 16.60 17.79
CA ALA A 646 9.02 15.91 17.36
C ALA A 646 9.29 14.52 16.80
N LYS A 647 10.44 14.30 16.13
CA LYS A 647 10.88 12.96 15.70
C LYS A 647 11.13 12.04 16.90
N ILE A 648 11.84 12.53 17.92
CA ILE A 648 12.06 11.80 19.18
C ILE A 648 10.74 11.43 19.84
N ASN A 649 9.84 12.40 20.00
CA ASN A 649 8.51 12.16 20.60
C ASN A 649 7.69 11.17 19.78
N ARG A 650 7.81 11.18 18.45
CA ARG A 650 7.17 10.20 17.57
C ARG A 650 7.74 8.80 17.81
N ALA A 651 9.07 8.66 17.91
CA ALA A 651 9.71 7.38 18.20
C ALA A 651 9.27 6.79 19.54
N MET A 652 9.19 7.61 20.61
CA MET A 652 8.72 7.15 21.92
C MET A 652 7.28 6.64 21.88
N ARG A 653 6.36 7.39 21.24
CA ARG A 653 4.97 6.94 21.06
C ARG A 653 4.86 5.66 20.23
N GLN A 654 5.67 5.55 19.18
CA GLN A 654 5.72 4.37 18.33
C GLN A 654 6.27 3.14 19.07
N GLY A 655 7.14 3.32 20.07
CA GLY A 655 7.69 2.22 20.87
C GLY A 655 6.60 1.37 21.51
N THR A 656 5.80 1.95 22.39
CA THR A 656 4.69 1.24 23.05
C THR A 656 3.67 0.73 22.04
N ASN A 657 3.29 1.55 21.07
CA ASN A 657 2.32 1.17 20.04
C ASN A 657 2.79 -0.06 19.25
N ALA A 658 4.05 -0.12 18.83
CA ALA A 658 4.58 -1.23 18.06
C ALA A 658 4.64 -2.53 18.87
N ARG A 659 4.87 -2.47 20.19
CA ARG A 659 4.80 -3.67 21.05
C ARG A 659 3.38 -4.25 21.06
N VAL A 660 2.36 -3.40 21.23
CA VAL A 660 0.97 -3.86 21.31
C VAL A 660 0.44 -4.27 19.93
N GLN A 661 0.53 -3.36 18.94
CA GLN A 661 0.00 -3.61 17.60
C GLN A 661 0.78 -4.67 16.85
N GLY A 662 2.09 -4.74 17.02
CA GLY A 662 2.92 -5.76 16.38
C GLY A 662 2.64 -7.15 16.94
N SER A 663 2.47 -7.28 18.25
CA SER A 663 2.09 -8.57 18.85
C SER A 663 0.68 -8.97 18.44
N SER A 664 -0.26 -8.02 18.38
CA SER A 664 -1.62 -8.25 17.90
C SER A 664 -1.63 -8.70 16.43
N ALA A 665 -0.79 -8.11 15.58
CA ALA A 665 -0.62 -8.53 14.19
C ALA A 665 -0.08 -9.96 14.07
N VAL A 666 0.87 -10.34 14.93
CA VAL A 666 1.37 -11.72 15.00
C VAL A 666 0.24 -12.69 15.35
N GLN A 667 -0.59 -12.38 16.35
CA GLN A 667 -1.77 -13.20 16.68
C GLN A 667 -2.70 -13.35 15.46
N THR A 668 -3.04 -12.25 14.78
CA THR A 668 -3.92 -12.30 13.61
C THR A 668 -3.33 -13.17 12.50
N LYS A 669 -2.03 -13.02 12.19
CA LYS A 669 -1.35 -13.83 11.17
C LYS A 669 -1.35 -15.33 11.49
N VAL A 670 -1.03 -15.70 12.74
CA VAL A 670 -1.09 -17.09 13.18
C VAL A 670 -2.52 -17.64 13.08
N THR A 671 -3.50 -16.84 13.48
CA THR A 671 -4.92 -17.21 13.41
C THR A 671 -5.40 -17.38 11.97
N MET A 672 -4.93 -16.55 11.03
CA MET A 672 -5.22 -16.68 9.61
C MET A 672 -4.69 -17.99 9.02
N ILE A 673 -3.46 -18.39 9.39
CA ILE A 673 -2.89 -19.67 8.95
C ILE A 673 -3.77 -20.83 9.44
N LYS A 674 -4.21 -20.79 10.70
CA LYS A 674 -5.10 -21.81 11.27
C LYS A 674 -6.49 -21.81 10.64
N ALA A 675 -7.04 -20.63 10.37
CA ALA A 675 -8.30 -20.48 9.64
C ALA A 675 -8.20 -21.08 8.24
N HIS A 676 -7.12 -20.80 7.53
CA HIS A 676 -6.86 -21.30 6.18
C HIS A 676 -6.64 -22.82 6.15
N GLU A 677 -5.85 -23.36 7.07
CA GLU A 677 -5.68 -24.81 7.26
C GLU A 677 -7.03 -25.51 7.45
N GLU A 678 -7.94 -24.92 8.23
CA GLU A 678 -9.26 -25.49 8.46
C GLU A 678 -10.18 -25.37 7.24
N CYS A 679 -10.17 -24.23 6.55
CA CYS A 679 -10.92 -24.05 5.31
C CYS A 679 -10.53 -25.11 4.27
N ARG A 680 -9.24 -25.45 4.15
CA ARG A 680 -8.75 -26.47 3.21
C ARG A 680 -9.21 -27.89 3.52
N LYS A 681 -9.66 -28.18 4.75
CA LYS A 681 -10.17 -29.50 5.15
C LYS A 681 -11.68 -29.63 4.94
N ARG A 682 -12.39 -28.52 4.74
CA ARG A 682 -13.85 -28.47 4.72
C ARG A 682 -14.34 -28.03 3.34
N GLU A 683 -15.16 -28.85 2.73
CA GLU A 683 -15.71 -28.54 1.42
C GLU A 683 -16.55 -27.25 1.46
N GLY A 684 -16.32 -26.36 0.50
CA GLY A 684 -17.05 -25.10 0.36
C GLY A 684 -16.61 -23.98 1.32
N TRP A 685 -15.70 -24.25 2.26
CA TRP A 685 -15.15 -23.22 3.16
C TRP A 685 -14.02 -22.46 2.48
N ALA A 686 -14.01 -21.15 2.68
CA ALA A 686 -12.97 -20.26 2.21
C ALA A 686 -12.75 -19.12 3.19
N LEU A 687 -11.50 -18.67 3.32
CA LEU A 687 -11.23 -17.38 3.97
C LEU A 687 -11.60 -16.28 2.97
N TRP A 688 -12.60 -15.47 3.31
CA TRP A 688 -13.15 -14.43 2.45
C TRP A 688 -12.40 -13.11 2.59
N GLY A 689 -12.00 -12.75 3.81
CA GLY A 689 -11.35 -11.48 4.10
C GLY A 689 -10.69 -11.43 5.46
N THR A 690 -9.76 -10.49 5.62
CA THR A 690 -9.30 -10.02 6.93
C THR A 690 -9.42 -8.50 7.00
N ILE A 691 -10.17 -8.00 7.97
CA ILE A 691 -10.44 -6.57 8.17
C ILE A 691 -9.96 -6.18 9.57
N HIS A 692 -8.80 -5.53 9.64
CA HIS A 692 -8.15 -5.24 10.92
C HIS A 692 -7.85 -6.52 11.73
N ASP A 693 -8.60 -6.78 12.80
CA ASP A 693 -8.54 -7.94 13.68
C ASP A 693 -9.69 -8.94 13.45
N GLU A 694 -10.55 -8.68 12.47
CA GLU A 694 -11.65 -9.53 12.01
C GLU A 694 -11.17 -10.52 10.94
N LEU A 695 -11.57 -11.78 11.07
CA LEU A 695 -11.53 -12.77 10.01
C LEU A 695 -12.94 -13.06 9.50
N VAL A 696 -13.12 -13.05 8.18
CA VAL A 696 -14.40 -13.35 7.55
C VAL A 696 -14.25 -14.62 6.73
N PHE A 697 -15.13 -15.57 6.99
CA PHE A 697 -15.22 -16.85 6.32
C PHE A 697 -16.39 -16.86 5.35
N GLU A 698 -16.23 -17.46 4.20
CA GLU A 698 -17.31 -17.82 3.28
C GLU A 698 -17.56 -19.33 3.43
N ILE A 699 -18.72 -19.74 3.92
CA ILE A 699 -19.02 -21.16 4.19
C ILE A 699 -20.41 -21.56 3.67
N PRO A 700 -20.65 -22.86 3.41
CA PRO A 700 -21.97 -23.36 3.03
C PRO A 700 -23.06 -22.98 4.04
N GLU A 701 -24.24 -22.61 3.56
CA GLU A 701 -25.34 -22.14 4.40
C GLU A 701 -25.90 -23.21 5.34
N ASN A 702 -25.67 -24.49 5.05
CA ASN A 702 -26.03 -25.63 5.89
C ASN A 702 -25.04 -25.87 7.06
N PHE A 703 -24.19 -24.90 7.38
CA PHE A 703 -23.32 -24.96 8.56
C PHE A 703 -24.11 -25.18 9.86
N THR A 704 -23.42 -25.77 10.83
CA THR A 704 -23.94 -26.21 12.11
C THR A 704 -23.41 -25.34 13.25
N ARG A 705 -23.95 -25.54 14.47
CA ARG A 705 -23.38 -24.91 15.68
C ARG A 705 -21.95 -25.37 15.96
N GLU A 706 -21.58 -26.60 15.58
CA GLU A 706 -20.20 -27.08 15.73
C GLU A 706 -19.24 -26.31 14.81
N ASP A 707 -19.69 -25.92 13.61
CA ASP A 707 -18.89 -25.10 12.70
C ASP A 707 -18.59 -23.72 13.27
N ILE A 708 -19.56 -23.10 13.97
CA ILE A 708 -19.35 -21.86 14.72
C ILE A 708 -18.33 -22.08 15.84
N ALA A 709 -18.45 -23.18 16.60
CA ALA A 709 -17.51 -23.51 17.67
C ALA A 709 -16.09 -23.75 17.14
N VAL A 710 -15.93 -24.29 15.93
CA VAL A 710 -14.63 -24.41 15.26
C VAL A 710 -14.03 -23.04 14.98
N ILE A 711 -14.80 -22.11 14.40
CA ILE A 711 -14.34 -20.73 14.12
C ILE A 711 -13.96 -20.02 15.43
N GLU A 712 -14.78 -20.17 16.48
CA GLU A 712 -14.49 -19.62 17.80
C GLU A 712 -13.19 -20.17 18.39
N ARG A 713 -12.96 -21.49 18.31
CA ARG A 713 -11.70 -22.11 18.75
C ARG A 713 -10.51 -21.63 17.94
N ILE A 714 -10.64 -21.46 16.62
CA ILE A 714 -9.58 -20.89 15.77
C ILE A 714 -9.19 -19.51 16.30
N MET A 715 -10.17 -18.61 16.46
CA MET A 715 -9.89 -17.27 16.98
C MET A 715 -9.26 -17.32 18.37
N THR A 716 -9.82 -18.12 19.28
CA THR A 716 -9.45 -18.04 20.71
C THR A 716 -8.22 -18.84 21.09
N GLN A 717 -7.88 -19.90 20.35
CA GLN A 717 -6.85 -20.88 20.76
C GLN A 717 -5.62 -20.90 19.84
N SER A 718 -5.65 -20.21 18.69
CA SER A 718 -4.49 -20.18 17.76
C SER A 718 -3.26 -19.46 18.34
N TYR A 719 -3.47 -18.54 19.28
CA TYR A 719 -2.39 -17.77 19.91
C TYR A 719 -2.67 -17.54 21.39
N SER A 720 -1.73 -17.89 22.27
CA SER A 720 -1.89 -17.72 23.72
C SER A 720 -1.24 -16.43 24.24
N TRP A 721 -2.03 -15.67 25.02
CA TRP A 721 -1.59 -14.55 25.86
C TRP A 721 -1.38 -14.97 27.32
N GLY A 722 -0.79 -16.15 27.55
CA GLY A 722 -0.63 -16.71 28.90
C GLY A 722 -1.98 -16.99 29.55
N SER A 723 -2.22 -16.43 30.75
CA SER A 723 -3.50 -16.57 31.46
C SER A 723 -4.61 -15.64 30.95
N VAL A 724 -4.27 -14.64 30.13
CA VAL A 724 -5.28 -13.73 29.55
C VAL A 724 -5.97 -14.48 28.41
N ALA A 725 -7.17 -14.99 28.67
CA ALA A 725 -7.96 -15.67 27.65
C ALA A 725 -8.22 -14.77 26.44
N ASN A 726 -8.35 -15.33 25.24
CA ASN A 726 -8.90 -14.59 24.10
C ASN A 726 -10.43 -14.59 24.15
N GLY A 727 -11.05 -13.74 23.35
CA GLY A 727 -12.48 -13.82 23.06
C GLY A 727 -12.74 -13.36 21.63
N THR A 728 -13.89 -13.75 21.08
CA THR A 728 -14.35 -13.31 19.78
C THR A 728 -15.83 -12.96 19.79
N ASP A 729 -16.23 -12.01 18.95
CA ASP A 729 -17.61 -11.74 18.56
C ASP A 729 -17.85 -12.33 17.17
N ILE A 730 -18.89 -13.16 17.03
CA ILE A 730 -19.23 -13.81 15.77
C ILE A 730 -20.53 -13.21 15.22
N ALA A 731 -20.53 -12.89 13.93
CA ALA A 731 -21.72 -12.42 13.22
C ALA A 731 -21.90 -13.18 11.90
N ILE A 732 -23.10 -13.69 11.65
CA ILE A 732 -23.46 -14.40 10.43
C ILE A 732 -24.23 -13.45 9.51
N MET A 733 -23.84 -13.38 8.24
CA MET A 733 -24.39 -12.42 7.31
C MET A 733 -24.48 -12.98 5.88
N ARG A 734 -25.57 -12.66 5.18
CA ARG A 734 -25.68 -12.84 3.72
C ARG A 734 -25.10 -11.65 2.96
N ARG A 735 -25.12 -10.48 3.59
CA ARG A 735 -24.64 -9.21 3.06
C ARG A 735 -23.75 -8.56 4.09
N TRP A 736 -22.56 -8.13 3.68
CA TRP A 736 -21.60 -7.59 4.62
C TRP A 736 -22.13 -6.32 5.31
N GLY A 737 -21.96 -6.25 6.63
CA GLY A 737 -22.50 -5.19 7.47
C GLY A 737 -23.95 -5.40 7.93
N LYS A 738 -24.61 -6.48 7.51
CA LYS A 738 -25.94 -6.89 8.02
C LYS A 738 -25.87 -8.27 8.70
N GLY A 739 -25.07 -8.35 9.76
CA GLY A 739 -24.88 -9.58 10.52
C GLY A 739 -25.89 -9.75 11.65
N VAL A 740 -26.19 -11.00 11.98
CA VAL A 740 -26.95 -11.43 13.17
C VAL A 740 -26.08 -12.35 14.01
N THR A 741 -26.43 -12.51 15.29
CA THR A 741 -25.74 -13.44 16.19
C THR A 741 -26.01 -14.91 15.80
N PRO A 742 -25.14 -15.86 16.19
CA PRO A 742 -25.42 -17.29 16.05
C PRO A 742 -26.77 -17.70 16.66
N GLU A 743 -27.13 -17.15 17.81
CA GLU A 743 -28.39 -17.42 18.50
C GLU A 743 -29.59 -17.00 17.64
N GLU A 744 -29.58 -15.76 17.14
CA GLU A 744 -30.62 -15.22 16.26
C GLU A 744 -30.74 -16.01 14.95
N TRP A 745 -29.61 -16.36 14.32
CA TRP A 745 -29.60 -17.10 13.06
C TRP A 745 -30.29 -18.46 13.17
N PHE A 746 -29.95 -19.25 14.20
CA PHE A 746 -30.54 -20.57 14.39
C PHE A 746 -31.98 -20.53 14.91
N ALA A 747 -32.37 -19.47 15.62
CA ALA A 747 -33.78 -19.25 15.99
C ALA A 747 -34.64 -19.03 14.74
N ASN A 748 -34.23 -18.11 13.85
CA ASN A 748 -34.97 -17.79 12.62
C ASN A 748 -35.10 -19.00 11.68
N LYS A 749 -34.05 -19.82 11.53
CA LYS A 749 -34.13 -21.07 10.73
C LYS A 749 -35.14 -22.08 11.27
N THR A 750 -35.35 -22.09 12.58
CA THR A 750 -36.32 -23.00 13.20
C THR A 750 -37.75 -22.53 12.91
N GLU A 751 -37.97 -21.21 12.87
CA GLU A 751 -39.25 -20.62 12.48
C GLU A 751 -39.55 -20.77 10.98
N GLU A 752 -38.55 -20.69 10.10
CA GLU A 752 -38.72 -20.91 8.65
C GLU A 752 -39.01 -22.39 8.30
N ALA A 753 -38.59 -23.33 9.15
CA ALA A 753 -38.81 -24.76 8.97
C ALA A 753 -40.12 -25.28 9.61
N ALA A 754 -40.76 -24.48 10.47
CA ALA A 754 -42.03 -24.76 11.12
C ALA A 754 -43.19 -24.20 10.29
#